data_AF-A0A0E0KYD2-F1
#
_entry.id   AF-A0A0E0KYD2-F1
#
_cell.length_a   1.000
_cell.length_b   1.000
_cell.length_c   1.000
_cell.angle_alpha   90.00
_cell.angle_beta   90.00
_cell.angle_gamma   90.00
#
_symmetry.space_group_name_H-M   'P 1'
#
loop_
_entity.id
_entity.type
_entity.pdbx_description
1 polymer ?
#
loop_
_entity_poly.entity_id
_entity_poly.type
_entity_poly.pdbx_seq_one_letter_code
_entity_poly.pdbx_strand_id
1 'polypeptide(L)'
;MATAADELALRRLDDATRDARRLQLETLREILAENAGAACLRRYIPSDDGGHHLLLSTDLAAAADEFRRLVPVTSYDDYYESIRRVADGDAAPDVLSPRPLLCFFLSSGTSSLRPKLIPYLDSPGARAASAAVMQANSALVRRLFPPRPAVSKALWFLYAGEVRKTKGGYEAMAATAWGIRGASPVISACVSPAEVILGADHHQQMYCHLLCGLRRWDAVDCIRAPYAAALARALRLLQSKWRLLCDDLESGTVSADIVTDAAMRRAVQDDVLAGPCPELADRVRRICERDDWRGVVRHLWPEARYISCVTTGTMAQYFPAIKHFAGEALPVLGTDYLASECAIGINLERTSPPEETTYVLLPTAAYFEFIPSDMDAAGRRGAAAEPVDIAGVEAGKTYEVVATTFRGLYRYRLGDVVKVAGFHNSSPRLQFVTRAPPPPQEHGEVLTERDVMAAMDTFQLMLKDGVEESLPAGGGEVVEFAAFIIDGDGGGRRRRATIAVEVSKGSRLLDHESSGDDSVAFLRRCITPLEGCLGGAYRLSRATGDVAPLEVAVVRPGTFDRLTEAAIRGGAPANQYKPPKIVRHRQLVHVLQSSVVCSCSSPAAPAHGARSEGEILWLKEMGDESSSGALPLPLPLPLLVHDLGTRSDDSQTQFSICNQALSSDLNLPTAKHDFLLSGNPISSSSDCAVLVLDLDNPEMQVCKIGGSEWDSFRYELSMLGKNNKTLEVRMAKLRASLLLPASGCKVDEIGDRVFLLGGDFIGASNFGASCSASDHGLSGNCIYFVNNIAAEENFLNVIDLEKGTECSGLSDTAAATTLLAINHP
;
A
#
# COMPACT_ATOMS: atom_id res chain seq x y z
N MET A 1 -29.45 -20.77 0.16
CA MET A 1 -29.73 -19.95 1.36
C MET A 1 -28.69 -20.29 2.43
N ALA A 2 -28.31 -19.32 3.26
CA ALA A 2 -27.48 -19.58 4.43
C ALA A 2 -28.18 -20.59 5.36
N THR A 3 -27.44 -21.54 5.91
CA THR A 3 -28.00 -22.55 6.82
C THR A 3 -28.25 -21.92 8.20
N ALA A 4 -29.07 -22.56 9.04
CA ALA A 4 -29.25 -22.12 10.43
C ALA A 4 -27.92 -22.06 11.21
N ALA A 5 -26.96 -22.92 10.86
CA ALA A 5 -25.61 -22.89 11.41
C ALA A 5 -24.80 -21.67 10.93
N ASP A 6 -24.93 -21.29 9.66
CA ASP A 6 -24.29 -20.09 9.11
C ASP A 6 -24.83 -18.82 9.79
N GLU A 7 -26.15 -18.70 9.95
CA GLU A 7 -26.78 -17.58 10.67
C GLU A 7 -26.35 -17.51 12.14
N LEU A 8 -26.23 -18.66 12.82
CA LEU A 8 -25.73 -18.72 14.18
C LEU A 8 -24.26 -18.26 14.28
N ALA A 9 -23.41 -18.64 13.33
CA ALA A 9 -22.01 -18.21 13.29
C ALA A 9 -21.89 -16.68 13.12
N LEU A 10 -22.68 -16.10 12.23
CA LEU A 10 -22.71 -14.65 12.02
C LEU A 10 -23.27 -13.88 13.22
N ARG A 11 -24.31 -14.42 13.88
CA ARG A 11 -24.85 -13.82 15.11
C ARG A 11 -23.84 -13.84 16.25
N ARG A 12 -23.11 -14.95 16.44
CA ARG A 12 -22.04 -15.03 17.44
C ARG A 12 -20.94 -14.02 17.20
N LEU A 13 -20.59 -13.79 15.94
CA LEU A 13 -19.64 -12.75 15.56
C LEU A 13 -20.17 -11.35 15.89
N ASP A 14 -21.42 -11.05 15.52
CA ASP A 14 -22.05 -9.77 15.84
C ASP A 14 -22.11 -9.54 17.37
N ASP A 15 -22.59 -10.53 18.12
CA ASP A 15 -22.66 -10.50 19.59
C ASP A 15 -21.27 -10.27 20.22
N ALA A 16 -20.23 -10.91 19.69
CA ALA A 16 -18.86 -10.76 20.17
C ALA A 16 -18.26 -9.36 19.94
N THR A 17 -18.91 -8.50 19.16
CA THR A 17 -18.43 -7.13 18.89
C THR A 17 -19.23 -6.06 19.61
N ARG A 18 -20.35 -6.41 20.27
CA ARG A 18 -21.23 -5.46 20.98
C ARG A 18 -20.62 -4.87 22.24
N ASP A 19 -19.85 -5.67 22.97
CA ASP A 19 -19.12 -5.26 24.16
C ASP A 19 -17.69 -5.78 24.12
N ALA A 20 -16.93 -5.23 23.17
CA ALA A 20 -15.59 -5.67 22.83
C ALA A 20 -14.62 -5.45 23.98
N ARG A 21 -14.78 -4.37 24.75
CA ARG A 21 -13.95 -4.09 25.93
C ARG A 21 -14.12 -5.16 27.01
N ARG A 22 -15.34 -5.48 27.41
CA ARG A 22 -15.57 -6.54 28.41
C ARG A 22 -15.04 -7.88 27.93
N LEU A 23 -15.29 -8.24 26.67
CA LEU A 23 -14.82 -9.50 26.10
C LEU A 23 -13.30 -9.59 26.00
N GLN A 24 -12.60 -8.49 25.75
CA GLN A 24 -11.12 -8.44 25.82
C GLN A 24 -10.61 -8.72 27.22
N LEU A 25 -11.23 -8.13 28.25
CA LEU A 25 -10.85 -8.36 29.64
C LEU A 25 -11.14 -9.81 30.08
N GLU A 26 -12.28 -10.38 29.67
CA GLU A 26 -12.62 -11.79 29.89
C GLU A 26 -11.63 -12.71 29.17
N THR A 27 -11.29 -12.41 27.91
CA THR A 27 -10.31 -13.17 27.11
C THR A 27 -8.93 -13.13 27.74
N LEU A 28 -8.47 -11.98 28.26
CA LEU A 28 -7.21 -11.90 28.99
C LEU A 28 -7.22 -12.83 30.22
N ARG A 29 -8.29 -12.79 31.02
CA ARG A 29 -8.43 -13.70 32.17
C ARG A 29 -8.38 -15.17 31.76
N GLU A 30 -9.05 -15.55 30.66
CA GLU A 30 -9.01 -16.91 30.12
C GLU A 30 -7.60 -17.32 29.68
N ILE A 31 -6.87 -16.43 28.99
CA ILE A 31 -5.48 -16.67 28.56
C ILE A 31 -4.58 -16.88 29.78
N LEU A 32 -4.71 -16.04 30.81
CA LEU A 32 -3.92 -16.14 32.05
C LEU A 32 -4.27 -17.43 32.81
N ALA A 33 -5.53 -17.84 32.84
CA ALA A 33 -5.96 -19.07 33.48
C ALA A 33 -5.41 -20.30 32.74
N GLU A 34 -5.49 -20.31 31.41
CA GLU A 34 -4.99 -21.42 30.60
C GLU A 34 -3.47 -21.59 30.71
N ASN A 35 -2.75 -20.48 30.90
CA ASN A 35 -1.29 -20.46 30.94
C ASN A 35 -0.71 -20.24 32.34
N ALA A 36 -1.46 -20.46 33.41
CA ALA A 36 -1.00 -20.11 34.75
C ALA A 36 0.30 -20.82 35.19
N GLY A 37 0.55 -22.01 34.63
CA GLY A 37 1.76 -22.79 34.85
C GLY A 37 2.94 -22.45 33.93
N ALA A 38 2.81 -21.51 32.99
CA ALA A 38 3.86 -21.22 32.01
C ALA A 38 5.06 -20.53 32.67
N ALA A 39 6.29 -21.02 32.44
CA ALA A 39 7.48 -20.42 33.07
C ALA A 39 7.72 -18.97 32.61
N CYS A 40 7.46 -18.69 31.33
CA CYS A 40 7.54 -17.34 30.75
C CYS A 40 6.58 -16.35 31.43
N LEU A 41 5.36 -16.77 31.79
CA LEU A 41 4.40 -15.92 32.52
C LEU A 41 4.80 -15.76 33.99
N ARG A 42 5.23 -16.85 34.63
CA ARG A 42 5.68 -16.87 36.04
C ARG A 42 6.87 -15.95 36.32
N ARG A 43 7.69 -15.64 35.30
CA ARG A 43 8.77 -14.65 35.39
C ARG A 43 8.26 -13.25 35.74
N TYR A 44 7.05 -12.91 35.30
CA TYR A 44 6.47 -11.57 35.49
C TYR A 44 5.38 -11.56 36.56
N ILE A 45 4.60 -12.64 36.64
CA ILE A 45 3.49 -12.78 37.58
C ILE A 45 3.73 -14.06 38.39
N PRO A 46 4.33 -13.96 39.59
CA PRO A 46 4.50 -15.09 40.49
C PRO A 46 3.16 -15.79 40.76
N SER A 47 3.19 -17.11 40.92
CA SER A 47 2.02 -17.92 41.27
C SER A 47 2.27 -18.57 42.64
N ASP A 48 1.43 -18.29 43.63
CA ASP A 48 1.42 -19.01 44.91
C ASP A 48 0.37 -20.12 44.86
N ASP A 49 0.70 -21.30 45.41
CA ASP A 49 -0.14 -22.52 45.66
C ASP A 49 -1.54 -22.59 45.01
N GLY A 50 -1.63 -22.42 43.69
CA GLY A 50 -2.85 -22.71 42.91
C GLY A 50 -3.43 -21.60 42.02
N GLY A 51 -2.82 -20.40 41.92
CA GLY A 51 -3.28 -19.40 40.94
C GLY A 51 -2.53 -18.06 40.95
N HIS A 52 -2.76 -17.23 39.94
CA HIS A 52 -2.30 -15.84 39.93
C HIS A 52 -3.28 -14.96 40.72
N HIS A 53 -2.78 -13.98 41.48
CA HIS A 53 -3.64 -13.00 42.17
C HIS A 53 -4.56 -12.25 41.21
N LEU A 54 -4.11 -12.04 39.96
CA LEU A 54 -4.90 -11.47 38.88
C LEU A 54 -6.15 -12.31 38.52
N LEU A 55 -6.10 -13.63 38.69
CA LEU A 55 -7.24 -14.52 38.43
C LEU A 55 -8.28 -14.48 39.56
N LEU A 56 -7.88 -14.05 40.75
CA LEU A 56 -8.75 -13.91 41.92
C LEU A 56 -9.50 -12.57 41.94
N SER A 57 -9.06 -11.59 41.15
CA SER A 57 -9.71 -10.29 41.06
C SER A 57 -11.10 -10.40 40.44
N THR A 58 -12.11 -9.84 41.11
CA THR A 58 -13.45 -9.64 40.55
C THR A 58 -13.53 -8.42 39.63
N ASP A 59 -12.57 -7.50 39.75
CA ASP A 59 -12.43 -6.36 38.85
C ASP A 59 -11.45 -6.71 37.72
N LEU A 60 -12.02 -7.00 36.55
CA LEU A 60 -11.24 -7.40 35.38
C LEU A 60 -10.40 -6.25 34.80
N ALA A 61 -10.84 -4.99 34.97
CA ALA A 61 -10.11 -3.83 34.46
C ALA A 61 -8.86 -3.60 35.32
N ALA A 62 -9.01 -3.59 36.64
CA ALA A 62 -7.87 -3.49 37.56
C ALA A 62 -6.86 -4.63 37.36
N ALA A 63 -7.34 -5.86 37.13
CA ALA A 63 -6.47 -7.00 36.82
C ALA A 63 -5.70 -6.83 35.50
N ALA A 64 -6.34 -6.26 34.47
CA ALA A 64 -5.69 -5.96 33.20
C ALA A 64 -4.66 -4.82 33.33
N ASP A 65 -4.95 -3.78 34.12
CA ASP A 65 -4.01 -2.70 34.42
C ASP A 65 -2.77 -3.23 35.14
N GLU A 66 -2.96 -4.11 36.11
CA GLU A 66 -1.86 -4.74 36.81
C GLU A 66 -1.06 -5.70 35.91
N PHE A 67 -1.72 -6.48 35.04
CA PHE A 67 -1.06 -7.27 34.01
C PHE A 67 -0.15 -6.39 33.11
N ARG A 68 -0.67 -5.26 32.62
CA ARG A 68 0.09 -4.31 31.79
C ARG A 68 1.27 -3.68 32.52
N ARG A 69 1.16 -3.48 33.84
CA ARG A 69 2.25 -2.99 34.69
C ARG A 69 3.33 -4.03 34.95
N LEU A 70 2.96 -5.31 35.10
CA LEU A 70 3.88 -6.39 35.45
C LEU A 70 4.58 -7.02 34.23
N VAL A 71 3.86 -7.13 33.11
CA VAL A 71 4.35 -7.80 31.91
C VAL A 71 4.82 -6.74 30.90
N PRO A 72 6.09 -6.76 30.45
CA PRO A 72 6.57 -5.80 29.45
C PRO A 72 6.00 -6.11 28.07
N VAL A 73 6.00 -5.11 27.19
CA VAL A 73 5.82 -5.34 25.75
C VAL A 73 7.01 -6.14 25.23
N THR A 74 6.74 -7.21 24.48
CA THR A 74 7.75 -8.16 23.99
C THR A 74 7.79 -8.23 22.46
N SER A 75 8.86 -8.82 21.95
CA SER A 75 9.15 -9.10 20.55
C SER A 75 9.49 -10.57 20.36
N TYR A 76 9.76 -11.00 19.11
CA TYR A 76 10.18 -12.39 18.87
C TYR A 76 11.52 -12.73 19.55
N ASP A 77 12.42 -11.76 19.67
CA ASP A 77 13.76 -11.98 20.22
C ASP A 77 13.71 -12.34 21.71
N ASP A 78 12.72 -11.83 22.44
CA ASP A 78 12.48 -12.16 23.85
C ASP A 78 12.14 -13.64 24.07
N TYR A 79 11.59 -14.32 23.04
CA TYR A 79 11.26 -15.74 23.07
C TYR A 79 12.26 -16.60 22.30
N TYR A 80 13.16 -16.00 21.51
CA TYR A 80 14.01 -16.71 20.55
C TYR A 80 14.78 -17.85 21.19
N GLU A 81 15.49 -17.61 22.30
CA GLU A 81 16.28 -18.65 22.96
C GLU A 81 15.41 -19.77 23.53
N SER A 82 14.26 -19.44 24.12
CA SER A 82 13.32 -20.44 24.64
C SER A 82 12.75 -21.31 23.51
N ILE A 83 12.33 -20.68 22.41
CA ILE A 83 11.83 -21.36 21.21
C ILE A 83 12.92 -22.24 20.60
N ARG A 84 14.15 -21.72 20.46
CA ARG A 84 15.29 -22.45 19.91
C ARG A 84 15.61 -23.68 20.75
N ARG A 85 15.69 -23.55 22.07
CA ARG A 85 15.95 -24.70 22.97
C ARG A 85 14.87 -25.77 22.88
N VAL A 86 13.60 -25.37 22.83
CA VAL A 86 12.49 -26.33 22.63
C VAL A 86 12.58 -27.00 21.25
N ALA A 87 12.85 -26.22 20.20
CA ALA A 87 13.03 -26.74 18.85
C ALA A 87 14.24 -27.68 18.74
N ASP A 88 15.32 -27.42 19.46
CA ASP A 88 16.53 -28.24 19.48
C ASP A 88 16.39 -29.50 20.38
N GLY A 89 15.40 -29.53 21.27
CA GLY A 89 15.20 -30.61 22.25
C GLY A 89 15.93 -30.39 23.59
N ASP A 90 16.52 -29.21 23.79
CA ASP A 90 17.30 -28.81 24.98
C ASP A 90 16.42 -28.29 26.14
N ALA A 91 15.11 -28.16 25.91
CA ALA A 91 14.13 -27.72 26.89
C ALA A 91 12.77 -28.35 26.61
N ALA A 92 11.98 -28.55 27.66
CA ALA A 92 10.59 -28.94 27.53
C ALA A 92 9.71 -27.74 27.10
N PRO A 93 8.58 -27.98 26.41
CA PRO A 93 7.68 -26.91 25.96
C PRO A 93 7.04 -26.08 27.08
N ASP A 94 7.05 -26.57 28.32
CA ASP A 94 6.51 -25.91 29.52
C ASP A 94 7.20 -24.57 29.85
N VAL A 95 8.39 -24.35 29.30
CA VAL A 95 9.07 -23.04 29.28
C VAL A 95 8.21 -21.97 28.58
N LEU A 96 7.47 -22.36 27.52
CA LEU A 96 6.62 -21.49 26.72
C LEU A 96 5.16 -21.55 27.15
N SER A 97 4.64 -22.73 27.45
CA SER A 97 3.25 -22.94 27.90
C SER A 97 3.10 -24.33 28.51
N PRO A 98 2.24 -24.52 29.54
CA PRO A 98 1.96 -25.85 30.09
C PRO A 98 1.26 -26.78 29.08
N ARG A 99 0.83 -26.27 27.91
CA ARG A 99 0.16 -27.05 26.87
C ARG A 99 1.16 -27.84 26.01
N PRO A 100 0.76 -29.01 25.47
CA PRO A 100 1.57 -29.73 24.51
C PRO A 100 1.87 -28.90 23.26
N LEU A 101 3.14 -28.89 22.83
CA LEU A 101 3.56 -28.35 21.54
C LEU A 101 3.28 -29.38 20.45
N LEU A 102 2.49 -29.00 19.44
CA LEU A 102 2.15 -29.90 18.34
C LEU A 102 3.11 -29.73 17.15
N CYS A 103 3.45 -28.50 16.80
CA CYS A 103 4.42 -28.17 15.75
C CYS A 103 4.87 -26.71 15.87
N PHE A 104 5.77 -26.28 14.99
CA PHE A 104 6.09 -24.89 14.76
C PHE A 104 5.49 -24.39 13.44
N PHE A 105 4.95 -23.17 13.48
CA PHE A 105 4.59 -22.44 12.29
C PHE A 105 5.76 -21.56 11.82
N LEU A 106 6.11 -21.67 10.55
CA LEU A 106 7.09 -20.82 9.88
C LEU A 106 6.39 -19.53 9.47
N SER A 107 6.59 -18.46 10.24
CA SER A 107 6.00 -17.15 9.94
C SER A 107 6.86 -16.40 8.92
N SER A 108 6.19 -15.74 7.97
CA SER A 108 6.79 -15.00 6.86
C SER A 108 7.37 -13.63 7.24
N GLY A 109 7.57 -13.35 8.54
CA GLY A 109 8.14 -12.09 9.04
C GLY A 109 9.49 -11.80 8.37
N THR A 110 9.57 -10.64 7.73
CA THR A 110 10.42 -10.33 6.57
C THR A 110 11.93 -10.25 6.84
N SER A 111 12.69 -10.47 5.76
CA SER A 111 14.09 -10.08 5.46
C SER A 111 15.28 -10.90 5.97
N SER A 112 15.10 -11.87 6.85
CA SER A 112 16.12 -12.91 7.07
C SER A 112 15.78 -14.18 6.29
N LEU A 113 16.78 -14.96 5.84
CA LEU A 113 16.54 -16.26 5.19
C LEU A 113 15.86 -17.28 6.12
N ARG A 114 15.78 -17.00 7.43
CA ARG A 114 15.22 -17.91 8.43
C ARG A 114 13.85 -17.40 8.90
N PRO A 115 12.75 -18.10 8.57
CA PRO A 115 11.43 -17.75 9.09
C PRO A 115 11.40 -17.86 10.63
N LYS A 116 10.58 -17.02 11.27
CA LYS A 116 10.29 -17.13 12.71
C LYS A 116 9.59 -18.46 12.98
N LEU A 117 10.00 -19.15 14.04
CA LEU A 117 9.35 -20.37 14.53
C LEU A 117 8.31 -20.00 15.57
N ILE A 118 7.04 -19.97 15.18
CA ILE A 118 5.93 -19.67 16.10
C ILE A 118 5.40 -20.99 16.68
N PRO A 119 5.41 -21.18 18.01
CA PRO A 119 4.94 -22.42 18.63
C PRO A 119 3.43 -22.60 18.44
N TYR A 120 3.01 -23.74 17.88
CA TYR A 120 1.61 -24.14 17.78
C TYR A 120 1.25 -25.10 18.92
N LEU A 121 0.77 -24.52 20.01
CA LEU A 121 0.40 -25.23 21.23
C LEU A 121 -1.07 -25.67 21.19
N ASP A 122 -1.36 -26.81 21.84
CA ASP A 122 -2.70 -27.41 21.92
C ASP A 122 -3.63 -26.67 22.89
N SER A 123 -4.06 -25.49 22.45
CA SER A 123 -4.89 -24.56 23.22
C SER A 123 -6.38 -24.62 22.81
N PRO A 124 -7.32 -24.96 23.72
CA PRO A 124 -8.75 -24.92 23.49
C PRO A 124 -9.25 -23.54 23.11
N GLY A 125 -8.79 -22.47 23.80
CA GLY A 125 -9.17 -21.09 23.46
C GLY A 125 -8.75 -20.72 22.05
N ALA A 126 -7.49 -21.00 21.68
CA ALA A 126 -7.01 -20.75 20.32
C ALA A 126 -7.76 -21.56 19.24
N ARG A 127 -8.10 -22.83 19.53
CA ARG A 127 -8.89 -23.68 18.62
C ARG A 127 -10.31 -23.16 18.46
N ALA A 128 -10.96 -22.74 19.54
CA ALA A 128 -12.30 -22.16 19.52
C ALA A 128 -12.33 -20.85 18.71
N ALA A 129 -11.37 -19.96 18.94
CA ALA A 129 -11.19 -18.74 18.16
C ALA A 129 -11.01 -19.03 16.66
N SER A 130 -10.08 -19.94 16.32
CA SER A 130 -9.82 -20.33 14.93
C SER A 130 -11.05 -20.93 14.25
N ALA A 131 -11.79 -21.79 14.96
CA ALA A 131 -13.02 -22.40 14.46
C ALA A 131 -14.12 -21.35 14.24
N ALA A 132 -14.28 -20.39 15.16
CA ALA A 132 -15.24 -19.30 15.01
C ALA A 132 -14.96 -18.45 13.76
N VAL A 133 -13.69 -18.11 13.51
CA VAL A 133 -13.28 -17.40 12.29
C VAL A 133 -13.61 -18.20 11.03
N MET A 134 -13.22 -19.48 10.99
CA MET A 134 -13.48 -20.34 9.83
C MET A 134 -14.97 -20.52 9.54
N GLN A 135 -15.79 -20.66 10.59
CA GLN A 135 -17.25 -20.75 10.49
C GLN A 135 -17.85 -19.45 9.97
N ALA A 136 -17.46 -18.30 10.54
CA ALA A 136 -17.94 -16.99 10.11
C ALA A 136 -17.53 -16.68 8.66
N ASN A 137 -16.29 -16.97 8.27
CA ASN A 137 -15.82 -16.84 6.89
C ASN A 137 -16.69 -17.69 5.94
N SER A 138 -16.86 -18.97 6.25
CA SER A 138 -17.68 -19.88 5.45
C SER A 138 -19.12 -19.39 5.32
N ALA A 139 -19.69 -18.86 6.41
CA ALA A 139 -21.04 -18.31 6.43
C ALA A 139 -21.17 -17.05 5.55
N LEU A 140 -20.21 -16.11 5.63
CA LEU A 140 -20.17 -14.91 4.80
C LEU A 140 -20.09 -15.27 3.31
N VAL A 141 -19.18 -16.17 2.94
CA VAL A 141 -19.02 -16.62 1.55
C VAL A 141 -20.29 -17.32 1.06
N ARG A 142 -20.90 -18.21 1.84
CA ARG A 142 -22.15 -18.89 1.46
C ARG A 142 -23.35 -17.96 1.38
N ARG A 143 -23.34 -16.86 2.13
CA ARG A 143 -24.37 -15.83 2.06
C ARG A 143 -24.30 -15.07 0.73
N LEU A 144 -23.09 -14.73 0.28
CA LEU A 144 -22.85 -14.10 -1.03
C LEU A 144 -23.04 -15.10 -2.18
N PHE A 145 -22.52 -16.30 -2.01
CA PHE A 145 -22.43 -17.35 -3.03
C PHE A 145 -22.94 -18.68 -2.47
N PRO A 146 -24.27 -18.90 -2.44
CA PRO A 146 -24.84 -20.15 -1.95
C PRO A 146 -24.24 -21.38 -2.64
N PRO A 147 -24.01 -22.51 -1.94
CA PRO A 147 -23.43 -23.71 -2.54
C PRO A 147 -24.26 -24.24 -3.72
N ARG A 148 -23.59 -24.66 -4.79
CA ARG A 148 -24.20 -25.35 -5.93
C ARG A 148 -23.68 -26.79 -5.96
N PRO A 149 -24.49 -27.80 -5.63
CA PRO A 149 -24.02 -29.19 -5.59
C PRO A 149 -23.40 -29.66 -6.92
N ALA A 150 -23.91 -29.16 -8.05
CA ALA A 150 -23.42 -29.50 -9.39
C ALA A 150 -22.06 -28.87 -9.75
N VAL A 151 -21.71 -27.71 -9.17
CA VAL A 151 -20.44 -26.99 -9.42
C VAL A 151 -19.86 -26.63 -8.05
N SER A 152 -18.96 -27.47 -7.56
CA SER A 152 -18.52 -27.42 -6.16
C SER A 152 -17.00 -27.42 -5.97
N LYS A 153 -16.22 -27.47 -7.05
CA LYS A 153 -14.77 -27.51 -6.97
C LYS A 153 -14.18 -26.11 -7.04
N ALA A 154 -13.03 -25.93 -6.40
CA ALA A 154 -12.22 -24.73 -6.50
C ALA A 154 -10.99 -25.02 -7.36
N LEU A 155 -10.64 -24.09 -8.26
CA LEU A 155 -9.28 -23.97 -8.75
C LEU A 155 -8.47 -23.27 -7.66
N TRP A 156 -7.83 -24.07 -6.81
CA TRP A 156 -7.10 -23.57 -5.65
C TRP A 156 -5.61 -23.78 -5.80
N PHE A 157 -4.88 -22.68 -6.01
CA PHE A 157 -3.42 -22.64 -6.00
C PHE A 157 -2.93 -22.77 -4.56
N LEU A 158 -2.77 -24.01 -4.12
CA LEU A 158 -2.49 -24.38 -2.74
C LEU A 158 -1.29 -25.30 -2.70
N TYR A 159 -0.29 -24.89 -1.92
CA TYR A 159 0.96 -25.62 -1.80
C TYR A 159 1.13 -26.07 -0.34
N ALA A 160 1.24 -27.37 -0.08
CA ALA A 160 1.54 -27.83 1.29
C ALA A 160 2.95 -27.42 1.71
N GLY A 161 3.87 -27.37 0.74
CA GLY A 161 5.29 -27.11 0.99
C GLY A 161 5.95 -28.24 1.76
N GLU A 162 7.26 -28.11 1.95
CA GLU A 162 8.04 -29.11 2.68
C GLU A 162 7.80 -28.99 4.20
N VAL A 163 7.40 -30.09 4.82
CA VAL A 163 7.35 -30.21 6.28
C VAL A 163 8.75 -30.52 6.79
N ARG A 164 9.33 -29.58 7.53
CA ARG A 164 10.66 -29.74 8.12
C ARG A 164 10.56 -30.35 9.49
N LYS A 165 11.65 -30.98 9.95
CA LYS A 165 11.80 -31.40 11.35
C LYS A 165 12.88 -30.60 12.04
N THR A 166 12.59 -30.11 13.24
CA THR A 166 13.58 -29.51 14.13
C THR A 166 14.48 -30.60 14.72
N LYS A 167 15.60 -30.25 15.36
CA LYS A 167 16.49 -31.26 15.97
C LYS A 167 15.82 -32.04 17.10
N GLY A 168 14.93 -31.38 17.84
CA GLY A 168 14.06 -32.00 18.85
C GLY A 168 12.93 -32.85 18.28
N GLY A 169 12.84 -33.01 16.95
CA GLY A 169 11.88 -33.89 16.28
C GLY A 169 10.51 -33.28 16.01
N TYR A 170 10.28 -32.01 16.36
CA TYR A 170 9.03 -31.31 16.05
C TYR A 170 8.94 -30.95 14.58
N GLU A 171 7.74 -30.99 14.03
CA GLU A 171 7.52 -30.52 12.67
C GLU A 171 7.49 -29.00 12.60
N ALA A 172 7.94 -28.42 11.49
CA ALA A 172 7.89 -27.00 11.20
C ALA A 172 7.38 -26.77 9.77
N MET A 173 6.33 -25.96 9.62
CA MET A 173 5.65 -25.71 8.34
C MET A 173 4.88 -24.40 8.31
N ALA A 174 4.38 -23.99 7.15
CA ALA A 174 3.40 -22.91 7.05
C ALA A 174 2.10 -23.23 7.81
N ALA A 175 1.50 -22.23 8.47
CA ALA A 175 0.18 -22.36 9.09
C ALA A 175 -0.91 -22.84 8.12
N THR A 176 -0.82 -22.47 6.84
CA THR A 176 -1.75 -22.91 5.79
C THR A 176 -1.60 -24.39 5.44
N ALA A 177 -0.41 -24.97 5.63
CA ALA A 177 -0.16 -26.39 5.38
C ALA A 177 -0.77 -27.28 6.46
N TRP A 178 -0.91 -26.78 7.70
CA TRP A 178 -1.49 -27.52 8.82
C TRP A 178 -2.89 -28.05 8.52
N GLY A 179 -3.74 -27.26 7.86
CA GLY A 179 -5.12 -27.67 7.49
C GLY A 179 -5.21 -28.65 6.31
N ILE A 180 -4.11 -28.90 5.60
CA ILE A 180 -4.07 -29.76 4.41
C ILE A 180 -3.72 -31.21 4.78
N ARG A 181 -3.28 -31.47 6.02
CA ARG A 181 -2.84 -32.81 6.43
C ARG A 181 -3.96 -33.84 6.45
N GLY A 182 -3.61 -35.08 6.11
CA GLY A 182 -4.51 -36.23 6.14
C GLY A 182 -5.58 -36.17 5.04
N ALA A 183 -6.70 -36.88 5.24
CA ALA A 183 -7.88 -36.82 4.37
C ALA A 183 -8.62 -35.48 4.57
N SER A 184 -8.01 -34.39 4.11
CA SER A 184 -8.53 -33.04 4.33
C SER A 184 -9.68 -32.71 3.36
N PRO A 185 -10.82 -32.20 3.85
CA PRO A 185 -11.90 -31.67 3.00
C PRO A 185 -11.41 -30.59 2.02
N VAL A 186 -10.30 -29.91 2.35
CA VAL A 186 -9.64 -28.91 1.48
C VAL A 186 -9.15 -29.55 0.18
N ILE A 187 -8.50 -30.72 0.26
CA ILE A 187 -8.01 -31.45 -0.91
C ILE A 187 -9.19 -31.89 -1.76
N SER A 188 -10.24 -32.45 -1.13
CA SER A 188 -11.45 -32.89 -1.84
C SER A 188 -12.21 -31.75 -2.52
N ALA A 189 -12.06 -30.51 -2.06
CA ALA A 189 -12.68 -29.34 -2.68
C ALA A 189 -11.88 -28.83 -3.89
N CYS A 190 -10.62 -29.23 -4.07
CA CYS A 190 -9.78 -28.78 -5.18
C CYS A 190 -10.07 -29.56 -6.47
N VAL A 191 -9.88 -28.91 -7.63
CA VAL A 191 -9.84 -29.60 -8.93
C VAL A 191 -8.57 -30.44 -9.11
N SER A 192 -7.49 -30.06 -8.43
CA SER A 192 -6.18 -30.72 -8.51
C SER A 192 -6.07 -31.89 -7.54
N PRO A 193 -5.35 -32.95 -7.93
CA PRO A 193 -5.14 -34.12 -7.08
C PRO A 193 -4.17 -33.81 -5.93
N ALA A 194 -4.12 -34.70 -4.93
CA ALA A 194 -3.32 -34.49 -3.73
C ALA A 194 -1.82 -34.38 -4.04
N GLU A 195 -1.34 -35.13 -5.02
CA GLU A 195 0.06 -35.15 -5.49
C GLU A 195 0.50 -33.79 -6.04
N VAL A 196 -0.42 -33.04 -6.65
CA VAL A 196 -0.14 -31.66 -7.06
C VAL A 196 -0.04 -30.75 -5.85
N ILE A 197 -0.94 -30.86 -4.87
CA ILE A 197 -0.94 -30.00 -3.67
C ILE A 197 0.28 -30.29 -2.76
N LEU A 198 0.66 -31.56 -2.65
CA LEU A 198 1.73 -32.08 -1.80
C LEU A 198 3.11 -32.11 -2.47
N GLY A 199 3.18 -31.83 -3.77
CA GLY A 199 4.43 -31.77 -4.52
C GLY A 199 5.44 -30.76 -3.98
N ALA A 200 6.70 -30.92 -4.39
CA ALA A 200 7.81 -30.11 -3.90
C ALA A 200 8.16 -28.91 -4.80
N ASP A 201 7.88 -28.99 -6.11
CA ASP A 201 8.23 -27.95 -7.07
C ASP A 201 7.04 -27.04 -7.38
N HIS A 202 7.08 -25.82 -6.83
CA HIS A 202 6.03 -24.83 -6.98
C HIS A 202 5.69 -24.48 -8.43
N HIS A 203 6.65 -24.46 -9.35
CA HIS A 203 6.40 -24.14 -10.76
C HIS A 203 5.62 -25.27 -11.44
N GLN A 204 6.02 -26.52 -11.17
CA GLN A 204 5.33 -27.70 -11.69
C GLN A 204 3.91 -27.80 -11.11
N GLN A 205 3.76 -27.53 -9.82
CA GLN A 205 2.46 -27.51 -9.15
C GLN A 205 1.53 -26.47 -9.77
N MET A 206 2.02 -25.24 -10.00
CA MET A 206 1.25 -24.17 -10.60
C MET A 206 0.80 -24.50 -12.03
N TYR A 207 1.69 -25.09 -12.85
CA TYR A 207 1.33 -25.59 -14.18
C TYR A 207 0.25 -26.68 -14.10
N CYS A 208 0.42 -27.65 -13.20
CA CYS A 208 -0.55 -28.73 -13.00
C CYS A 208 -1.90 -28.21 -12.48
N HIS A 209 -1.92 -27.22 -11.59
CA HIS A 209 -3.15 -26.58 -11.13
C HIS A 209 -3.93 -25.97 -12.30
N LEU A 210 -3.26 -25.24 -13.19
CA LEU A 210 -3.87 -24.67 -14.40
C LEU A 210 -4.42 -25.78 -15.31
N LEU A 211 -3.62 -26.81 -15.59
CA LEU A 211 -4.02 -27.91 -16.46
C LEU A 211 -5.24 -28.66 -15.90
N CYS A 212 -5.25 -28.96 -14.60
CA CYS A 212 -6.39 -29.56 -13.91
C CYS A 212 -7.63 -28.66 -13.97
N GLY A 213 -7.44 -27.35 -13.75
CA GLY A 213 -8.50 -26.36 -13.80
C GLY A 213 -9.11 -26.22 -15.19
N LEU A 214 -8.30 -26.24 -16.25
CA LEU A 214 -8.78 -26.23 -17.63
C LEU A 214 -9.51 -27.52 -17.98
N ARG A 215 -8.99 -28.67 -17.55
CA ARG A 215 -9.63 -29.98 -17.80
C ARG A 215 -10.99 -30.10 -17.13
N ARG A 216 -11.12 -29.63 -15.89
CA ARG A 216 -12.35 -29.67 -15.07
C ARG A 216 -13.07 -28.32 -15.03
N TRP A 217 -13.03 -27.58 -16.13
CA TRP A 217 -13.45 -26.16 -16.19
C TRP A 217 -14.90 -25.93 -15.76
N ASP A 218 -15.79 -26.90 -16.01
CA ASP A 218 -17.22 -26.88 -15.71
C ASP A 218 -17.54 -27.17 -14.24
N ALA A 219 -16.57 -27.71 -13.49
CA ALA A 219 -16.69 -27.96 -12.05
C ALA A 219 -16.19 -26.80 -11.19
N VAL A 220 -15.52 -25.80 -11.78
CA VAL A 220 -14.87 -24.68 -11.06
C VAL A 220 -15.91 -23.63 -10.66
N ASP A 221 -16.24 -23.60 -9.37
CA ASP A 221 -17.15 -22.61 -8.75
C ASP A 221 -16.40 -21.33 -8.33
N CYS A 222 -15.13 -21.47 -7.98
CA CYS A 222 -14.29 -20.34 -7.56
C CYS A 222 -12.80 -20.58 -7.80
N ILE A 223 -12.03 -19.49 -7.84
CA ILE A 223 -10.57 -19.50 -8.00
C ILE A 223 -9.94 -18.91 -6.74
N ARG A 224 -8.94 -19.58 -6.16
CA ARG A 224 -8.42 -19.22 -4.84
C ARG A 224 -6.90 -19.35 -4.77
N ALA A 225 -6.28 -18.46 -4.01
CA ALA A 225 -4.92 -18.61 -3.50
C ALA A 225 -4.81 -17.87 -2.16
N PRO A 226 -3.82 -18.19 -1.30
CA PRO A 226 -3.62 -17.43 -0.07
C PRO A 226 -3.37 -15.94 -0.30
N TYR A 227 -2.57 -15.60 -1.33
CA TYR A 227 -2.12 -14.24 -1.60
C TYR A 227 -2.30 -13.88 -3.08
N ALA A 228 -2.61 -12.61 -3.34
CA ALA A 228 -2.79 -12.08 -4.70
C ALA A 228 -1.55 -12.34 -5.60
N ALA A 229 -0.34 -12.27 -5.04
CA ALA A 229 0.90 -12.55 -5.77
C ALA A 229 0.89 -13.92 -6.48
N ALA A 230 0.46 -14.98 -5.78
CA ALA A 230 0.41 -16.33 -6.34
C ALA A 230 -0.62 -16.43 -7.47
N LEU A 231 -1.76 -15.74 -7.32
CA LEU A 231 -2.85 -15.74 -8.30
C LEU A 231 -2.45 -14.96 -9.57
N ALA A 232 -1.84 -13.78 -9.41
CA ALA A 232 -1.29 -13.01 -10.52
C ALA A 232 -0.20 -13.79 -11.27
N ARG A 233 0.70 -14.46 -10.56
CA ARG A 233 1.74 -15.33 -11.15
C ARG A 233 1.12 -16.49 -11.95
N ALA A 234 0.09 -17.15 -11.42
CA ALA A 234 -0.58 -18.24 -12.12
C ALA A 234 -1.28 -17.78 -13.40
N LEU A 235 -1.95 -16.61 -13.38
CA LEU A 235 -2.62 -16.05 -14.55
C LEU A 235 -1.62 -15.58 -15.62
N ARG A 236 -0.48 -15.00 -15.21
CA ARG A 236 0.62 -14.67 -16.13
C ARG A 236 1.29 -15.94 -16.70
N LEU A 237 1.42 -17.01 -15.91
CA LEU A 237 1.91 -18.30 -16.41
C LEU A 237 0.96 -18.83 -17.48
N LEU A 238 -0.35 -18.85 -17.21
CA LEU A 238 -1.37 -19.24 -18.18
C LEU A 238 -1.23 -18.45 -19.48
N GLN A 239 -1.13 -17.12 -19.40
CA GLN A 239 -0.93 -16.24 -20.57
C GLN A 239 0.34 -16.60 -21.36
N SER A 240 1.42 -16.97 -20.68
CA SER A 240 2.69 -17.32 -21.34
C SER A 240 2.79 -18.76 -21.84
N LYS A 241 1.97 -19.69 -21.31
CA LYS A 241 2.08 -21.14 -21.54
C LYS A 241 0.81 -21.78 -22.07
N TRP A 242 -0.21 -21.00 -22.45
CA TRP A 242 -1.49 -21.54 -22.91
C TRP A 242 -1.35 -22.53 -24.08
N ARG A 243 -0.39 -22.33 -24.99
CA ARG A 243 -0.13 -23.24 -26.12
C ARG A 243 0.24 -24.63 -25.62
N LEU A 244 1.22 -24.72 -24.73
CA LEU A 244 1.64 -25.98 -24.12
C LEU A 244 0.51 -26.63 -23.32
N LEU A 245 -0.27 -25.84 -22.58
CA LEU A 245 -1.45 -26.35 -21.87
C LEU A 245 -2.50 -26.93 -22.84
N CYS A 246 -2.68 -26.32 -24.01
CA CYS A 246 -3.58 -26.87 -25.05
C CYS A 246 -3.02 -28.17 -25.65
N ASP A 247 -1.72 -28.23 -25.90
CA ASP A 247 -1.07 -29.43 -26.46
C ASP A 247 -1.18 -30.63 -25.48
N ASP A 248 -1.03 -30.38 -24.18
CA ASP A 248 -1.21 -31.38 -23.13
C ASP A 248 -2.69 -31.85 -23.03
N LEU A 249 -3.66 -30.93 -23.16
CA LEU A 249 -5.08 -31.27 -23.21
C LEU A 249 -5.44 -32.06 -24.48
N GLU A 250 -4.87 -31.68 -25.62
CA GLU A 250 -5.12 -32.29 -26.93
C GLU A 250 -4.56 -33.71 -26.98
N SER A 251 -3.33 -33.91 -26.51
CA SER A 251 -2.68 -35.22 -26.46
C SER A 251 -3.14 -36.09 -25.28
N GLY A 252 -3.70 -35.49 -24.23
CA GLY A 252 -4.02 -36.17 -22.98
C GLY A 252 -2.78 -36.63 -22.21
N THR A 253 -1.62 -36.03 -22.49
CA THR A 253 -0.33 -36.37 -21.86
C THR A 253 0.30 -35.13 -21.27
N VAL A 254 1.04 -35.30 -20.18
CA VAL A 254 1.75 -34.19 -19.53
C VAL A 254 3.22 -34.26 -19.89
N SER A 255 3.78 -33.16 -20.40
CA SER A 255 5.20 -33.13 -20.78
C SER A 255 6.14 -33.42 -19.61
N ALA A 256 7.01 -34.42 -19.78
CA ALA A 256 8.02 -34.78 -18.78
C ALA A 256 9.12 -33.73 -18.61
N ASP A 257 9.29 -32.84 -19.60
CA ASP A 257 10.23 -31.72 -19.52
C ASP A 257 9.68 -30.57 -18.66
N ILE A 258 8.35 -30.42 -18.62
CA ILE A 258 7.67 -29.39 -17.81
C ILE A 258 7.44 -29.90 -16.39
N VAL A 259 6.86 -31.09 -16.26
CA VAL A 259 6.55 -31.70 -14.97
C VAL A 259 7.47 -32.89 -14.79
N THR A 260 8.63 -32.67 -14.17
CA THR A 260 9.64 -33.70 -13.95
C THR A 260 9.26 -34.66 -12.81
N ASP A 261 8.47 -34.19 -11.84
CA ASP A 261 7.93 -35.02 -10.74
C ASP A 261 7.01 -36.12 -11.30
N ALA A 262 7.48 -37.37 -11.21
CA ALA A 262 6.78 -38.51 -11.79
C ALA A 262 5.45 -38.83 -11.10
N ALA A 263 5.33 -38.58 -9.79
CA ALA A 263 4.10 -38.85 -9.05
C ALA A 263 3.02 -37.83 -9.41
N MET A 264 3.40 -36.54 -9.42
CA MET A 264 2.53 -35.45 -9.86
C MET A 264 2.09 -35.63 -11.30
N ARG A 265 3.04 -35.92 -12.21
CA ARG A 265 2.77 -36.13 -13.63
C ARG A 265 1.78 -37.27 -13.87
N ARG A 266 1.97 -38.42 -13.20
CA ARG A 266 1.05 -39.57 -13.31
C ARG A 266 -0.33 -39.24 -12.78
N ALA A 267 -0.44 -38.64 -11.60
CA ALA A 267 -1.74 -38.28 -11.02
C ALA A 267 -2.54 -37.33 -11.93
N VAL A 268 -1.87 -36.33 -12.53
CA VAL A 268 -2.54 -35.42 -13.47
C VAL A 268 -2.94 -36.14 -14.76
N GLN A 269 -2.04 -36.94 -15.33
CA GLN A 269 -2.31 -37.63 -16.59
C GLN A 269 -3.41 -38.69 -16.44
N ASP A 270 -3.33 -39.53 -15.41
CA ASP A 270 -4.17 -40.71 -15.25
C ASP A 270 -5.52 -40.34 -14.59
N ASP A 271 -5.52 -39.49 -13.55
CA ASP A 271 -6.73 -39.20 -12.75
C ASP A 271 -7.49 -37.92 -13.19
N VAL A 272 -6.83 -37.03 -13.93
CA VAL A 272 -7.42 -35.73 -14.33
C VAL A 272 -7.62 -35.64 -15.83
N LEU A 273 -6.55 -35.78 -16.63
CA LEU A 273 -6.66 -35.76 -18.08
C LEU A 273 -7.46 -36.97 -18.56
N ALA A 274 -7.09 -38.18 -18.12
CA ALA A 274 -7.78 -39.42 -18.48
C ALA A 274 -7.95 -39.60 -20.00
N GLY A 275 -6.95 -39.17 -20.77
CA GLY A 275 -6.90 -39.27 -22.23
C GLY A 275 -7.10 -37.94 -23.00
N PRO A 276 -6.92 -37.98 -24.34
CA PRO A 276 -7.02 -36.83 -25.24
C PRO A 276 -8.35 -36.06 -25.17
N CYS A 277 -8.31 -34.73 -25.35
CA CYS A 277 -9.50 -33.91 -25.50
C CYS A 277 -9.29 -32.72 -26.45
N PRO A 278 -9.21 -32.97 -27.77
CA PRO A 278 -8.95 -31.93 -28.77
C PRO A 278 -10.02 -30.83 -28.78
N GLU A 279 -11.30 -31.16 -28.58
CA GLU A 279 -12.39 -30.17 -28.56
C GLU A 279 -12.22 -29.12 -27.46
N LEU A 280 -11.77 -29.54 -26.27
CA LEU A 280 -11.48 -28.64 -25.17
C LEU A 280 -10.22 -27.81 -25.44
N ALA A 281 -9.17 -28.44 -25.99
CA ALA A 281 -7.97 -27.73 -26.40
C ALA A 281 -8.28 -26.61 -27.41
N ASP A 282 -9.10 -26.89 -28.43
CA ASP A 282 -9.54 -25.91 -29.43
C ASP A 282 -10.42 -24.81 -28.84
N ARG A 283 -11.25 -25.12 -27.84
CA ARG A 283 -12.00 -24.10 -27.08
C ARG A 283 -11.05 -23.16 -26.34
N VAL A 284 -10.08 -23.70 -25.61
CA VAL A 284 -9.11 -22.92 -24.83
C VAL A 284 -8.22 -22.08 -25.75
N ARG A 285 -7.72 -22.68 -26.84
CA ARG A 285 -6.92 -22.05 -27.89
C ARG A 285 -7.62 -20.81 -28.46
N ARG A 286 -8.89 -20.94 -28.89
CA ARG A 286 -9.69 -19.80 -29.40
C ARG A 286 -9.88 -18.68 -28.38
N ILE A 287 -9.94 -19.00 -27.09
CA ILE A 287 -10.07 -18.00 -26.02
C ILE A 287 -8.73 -17.28 -25.81
N CYS A 288 -7.63 -18.03 -25.76
CA CYS A 288 -6.30 -17.54 -25.43
C CYS A 288 -5.55 -16.87 -26.60
N GLU A 289 -5.95 -17.14 -27.85
CA GLU A 289 -5.41 -16.48 -29.05
C GLU A 289 -5.79 -15.00 -29.18
N ARG A 290 -6.75 -14.53 -28.38
CA ARG A 290 -7.17 -13.13 -28.36
C ARG A 290 -6.04 -12.26 -27.81
N ASP A 291 -5.84 -11.08 -28.41
CA ASP A 291 -4.86 -10.11 -27.93
C ASP A 291 -5.25 -9.49 -26.58
N ASP A 292 -6.56 -9.28 -26.36
CA ASP A 292 -7.08 -8.76 -25.09
C ASP A 292 -7.46 -9.91 -24.14
N TRP A 293 -6.71 -10.01 -23.03
CA TRP A 293 -6.92 -10.97 -21.95
C TRP A 293 -7.85 -10.44 -20.86
N ARG A 294 -8.45 -9.25 -21.04
CA ARG A 294 -9.40 -8.69 -20.08
C ARG A 294 -10.63 -9.59 -19.92
N GLY A 295 -10.88 -10.03 -18.70
CA GLY A 295 -11.99 -10.93 -18.39
C GLY A 295 -11.84 -12.34 -18.94
N VAL A 296 -10.64 -12.77 -19.36
CA VAL A 296 -10.39 -14.13 -19.89
C VAL A 296 -10.82 -15.24 -18.93
N VAL A 297 -10.75 -15.00 -17.61
CA VAL A 297 -11.07 -15.98 -16.57
C VAL A 297 -12.50 -16.50 -16.71
N ARG A 298 -13.47 -15.62 -16.99
CA ARG A 298 -14.87 -16.02 -17.17
C ARG A 298 -15.12 -16.83 -18.45
N HIS A 299 -14.24 -16.70 -19.44
CA HIS A 299 -14.34 -17.46 -20.68
C HIS A 299 -13.77 -18.86 -20.49
N LEU A 300 -12.65 -18.98 -19.79
CA LEU A 300 -12.05 -20.27 -19.46
C LEU A 300 -12.89 -21.05 -18.45
N TRP A 301 -13.33 -20.39 -17.37
CA TRP A 301 -14.12 -20.94 -16.27
C TRP A 301 -15.46 -20.19 -16.13
N PRO A 302 -16.43 -20.42 -17.02
CA PRO A 302 -17.73 -19.72 -17.02
C PRO A 302 -18.56 -19.95 -15.77
N GLU A 303 -18.33 -21.05 -15.06
CA GLU A 303 -19.03 -21.34 -13.80
C GLU A 303 -18.39 -20.67 -12.57
N ALA A 304 -17.22 -20.03 -12.72
CA ALA A 304 -16.56 -19.36 -11.61
C ALA A 304 -17.33 -18.11 -11.19
N ARG A 305 -17.66 -18.00 -9.90
CA ARG A 305 -18.46 -16.89 -9.34
C ARG A 305 -17.65 -15.84 -8.61
N TYR A 306 -16.44 -16.19 -8.17
CA TYR A 306 -15.53 -15.26 -7.50
C TYR A 306 -14.08 -15.75 -7.51
N ILE A 307 -13.17 -14.80 -7.33
CA ILE A 307 -11.77 -15.02 -6.97
C ILE A 307 -11.61 -14.72 -5.48
N SER A 308 -10.76 -15.43 -4.74
CA SER A 308 -10.49 -15.12 -3.32
C SER A 308 -9.02 -15.22 -2.98
N CYS A 309 -8.47 -14.14 -2.41
CA CYS A 309 -7.09 -14.05 -1.91
C CYS A 309 -6.90 -12.84 -0.98
N VAL A 310 -5.79 -12.79 -0.24
CA VAL A 310 -5.38 -11.55 0.46
C VAL A 310 -4.94 -10.52 -0.58
N THR A 311 -5.56 -9.33 -0.54
CA THR A 311 -5.31 -8.22 -1.47
C THR A 311 -4.78 -6.96 -0.78
N THR A 312 -4.71 -6.89 0.55
CA THR A 312 -4.24 -5.70 1.28
C THR A 312 -2.73 -5.70 1.53
N GLY A 313 -2.18 -4.54 1.90
CA GLY A 313 -0.73 -4.36 2.14
C GLY A 313 0.06 -4.49 0.83
N THR A 314 1.22 -5.15 0.89
CA THR A 314 2.06 -5.37 -0.32
C THR A 314 1.37 -6.22 -1.39
N MET A 315 0.22 -6.84 -1.10
CA MET A 315 -0.56 -7.58 -2.07
C MET A 315 -1.42 -6.68 -2.99
N ALA A 316 -1.64 -5.41 -2.62
CA ALA A 316 -2.51 -4.49 -3.36
C ALA A 316 -2.00 -4.24 -4.78
N GLN A 317 -0.68 -4.21 -4.99
CA GLN A 317 -0.05 -4.07 -6.32
C GLN A 317 -0.52 -5.10 -7.36
N TYR A 318 -0.94 -6.30 -6.93
CA TYR A 318 -1.35 -7.38 -7.84
C TYR A 318 -2.84 -7.31 -8.18
N PHE A 319 -3.62 -6.52 -7.43
CA PHE A 319 -5.06 -6.41 -7.62
C PHE A 319 -5.43 -5.92 -9.03
N PRO A 320 -4.78 -4.90 -9.62
CA PRO A 320 -5.04 -4.48 -11.00
C PRO A 320 -4.83 -5.60 -12.03
N ALA A 321 -3.75 -6.37 -11.89
CA ALA A 321 -3.46 -7.50 -12.79
C ALA A 321 -4.54 -8.59 -12.67
N ILE A 322 -4.94 -8.96 -11.45
CA ILE A 322 -6.02 -9.93 -11.23
C ILE A 322 -7.34 -9.40 -11.79
N LYS A 323 -7.69 -8.13 -11.53
CA LYS A 323 -8.89 -7.48 -12.06
C LYS A 323 -8.91 -7.42 -13.58
N HIS A 324 -7.77 -7.21 -14.23
CA HIS A 324 -7.63 -7.30 -15.67
C HIS A 324 -8.11 -8.67 -16.17
N PHE A 325 -7.52 -9.77 -15.68
CA PHE A 325 -7.90 -11.12 -16.11
C PHE A 325 -9.33 -11.53 -15.68
N ALA A 326 -9.79 -11.07 -14.52
CA ALA A 326 -11.13 -11.35 -13.99
C ALA A 326 -12.24 -10.62 -14.75
N GLY A 327 -11.97 -9.38 -15.18
CA GLY A 327 -12.96 -8.45 -15.70
C GLY A 327 -13.87 -7.88 -14.60
N GLU A 328 -14.81 -7.01 -14.98
CA GLU A 328 -15.68 -6.34 -13.99
C GLU A 328 -16.73 -7.25 -13.35
N ALA A 329 -17.20 -8.26 -14.08
CA ALA A 329 -18.29 -9.12 -13.63
C ALA A 329 -17.87 -10.15 -12.56
N LEU A 330 -16.58 -10.51 -12.48
CA LEU A 330 -16.08 -11.53 -11.55
C LEU A 330 -15.46 -10.85 -10.32
N PRO A 331 -16.11 -10.87 -9.14
CA PRO A 331 -15.60 -10.19 -7.96
C PRO A 331 -14.35 -10.87 -7.41
N VAL A 332 -13.41 -10.04 -6.94
CA VAL A 332 -12.22 -10.48 -6.21
C VAL A 332 -12.47 -10.22 -4.72
N LEU A 333 -12.61 -11.30 -3.95
CA LEU A 333 -12.94 -11.25 -2.54
C LEU A 333 -11.68 -11.16 -1.68
N GLY A 334 -11.60 -10.11 -0.87
CA GLY A 334 -10.64 -10.02 0.22
C GLY A 334 -10.88 -11.10 1.28
N THR A 335 -9.81 -11.73 1.76
CA THR A 335 -9.86 -12.70 2.86
C THR A 335 -9.76 -12.03 4.23
N ASP A 336 -9.64 -12.80 5.30
CA ASP A 336 -9.56 -12.28 6.67
C ASP A 336 -8.14 -11.89 7.07
N TYR A 337 -8.00 -11.12 8.15
CA TYR A 337 -6.73 -10.70 8.70
C TYR A 337 -6.23 -11.69 9.77
N LEU A 338 -5.28 -12.52 9.35
CA LEU A 338 -4.72 -13.63 10.14
C LEU A 338 -3.18 -13.55 10.19
N ALA A 339 -2.61 -13.97 11.31
CA ALA A 339 -1.17 -14.18 11.48
C ALA A 339 -0.88 -15.60 11.97
N SER A 340 0.39 -16.01 11.98
CA SER A 340 0.79 -17.32 12.52
C SER A 340 0.59 -17.40 14.03
N GLU A 341 0.71 -16.24 14.70
CA GLU A 341 0.56 -16.04 16.13
C GLU A 341 -0.90 -16.18 16.59
N CYS A 342 -1.83 -15.53 15.89
CA CYS A 342 -3.28 -15.59 16.19
C CYS A 342 -4.14 -15.08 15.01
N ALA A 343 -5.46 -15.30 15.11
CA ALA A 343 -6.43 -14.61 14.26
C ALA A 343 -6.66 -13.19 14.79
N ILE A 344 -6.78 -12.19 13.92
CA ILE A 344 -6.91 -10.78 14.31
C ILE A 344 -8.29 -10.24 13.98
N GLY A 345 -8.67 -10.27 12.70
CA GLY A 345 -9.89 -9.60 12.24
C GLY A 345 -10.56 -10.29 11.06
N ILE A 346 -11.86 -10.06 10.91
CA ILE A 346 -12.68 -10.61 9.82
C ILE A 346 -13.08 -9.52 8.84
N ASN A 347 -13.03 -9.83 7.55
CA ASN A 347 -13.52 -8.92 6.51
C ASN A 347 -15.03 -9.16 6.30
N LEU A 348 -15.86 -8.20 6.76
CA LEU A 348 -17.31 -8.23 6.55
C LEU A 348 -17.72 -7.75 5.16
N GLU A 349 -16.94 -6.85 4.56
CA GLU A 349 -17.18 -6.19 3.28
C GLU A 349 -16.25 -6.76 2.20
N ARG A 350 -16.40 -8.06 1.92
CA ARG A 350 -15.41 -8.84 1.14
C ARG A 350 -15.21 -8.39 -0.30
N THR A 351 -16.17 -7.67 -0.88
CA THR A 351 -16.13 -7.22 -2.27
C THR A 351 -15.49 -5.85 -2.43
N SER A 352 -15.18 -5.16 -1.33
CA SER A 352 -14.55 -3.84 -1.37
C SER A 352 -13.15 -3.92 -1.99
N PRO A 353 -12.72 -2.85 -2.68
CA PRO A 353 -11.38 -2.79 -3.22
C PRO A 353 -10.33 -2.80 -2.09
N PRO A 354 -9.06 -3.13 -2.38
CA PRO A 354 -8.02 -3.27 -1.36
C PRO A 354 -7.83 -2.01 -0.49
N GLU A 355 -7.99 -0.84 -1.09
CA GLU A 355 -7.78 0.48 -0.46
C GLU A 355 -8.85 0.77 0.59
N GLU A 356 -10.06 0.24 0.41
CA GLU A 356 -11.20 0.42 1.34
C GLU A 356 -11.38 -0.76 2.29
N THR A 357 -10.56 -1.81 2.15
CA THR A 357 -10.71 -3.03 2.93
C THR A 357 -10.42 -2.77 4.41
N THR A 358 -11.41 -3.07 5.26
CA THR A 358 -11.30 -3.02 6.71
C THR A 358 -11.62 -4.37 7.35
N TYR A 359 -11.00 -4.62 8.50
CA TYR A 359 -11.13 -5.86 9.25
C TYR A 359 -11.73 -5.55 10.63
N VAL A 360 -12.87 -6.16 10.94
CA VAL A 360 -13.44 -6.05 12.29
C VAL A 360 -12.60 -6.92 13.22
N LEU A 361 -11.95 -6.29 14.21
CA LEU A 361 -11.15 -7.00 15.21
C LEU A 361 -12.03 -8.00 15.98
N LEU A 362 -11.47 -9.16 16.31
CA LEU A 362 -12.16 -10.25 17.00
C LEU A 362 -11.83 -10.26 18.50
N PRO A 363 -12.70 -9.75 19.39
CA PRO A 363 -12.36 -9.54 20.80
C PRO A 363 -12.12 -10.83 21.60
N THR A 364 -12.46 -11.99 21.05
CA THR A 364 -12.30 -13.31 21.70
C THR A 364 -11.14 -14.12 21.12
N ALA A 365 -10.42 -13.60 20.11
CA ALA A 365 -9.35 -14.34 19.44
C ALA A 365 -8.02 -14.28 20.19
N ALA A 366 -7.72 -13.13 20.79
CA ALA A 366 -6.57 -12.84 21.63
C ALA A 366 -6.89 -11.55 22.42
N TYR A 367 -6.08 -11.19 23.42
CA TYR A 367 -6.12 -9.86 24.03
C TYR A 367 -5.21 -8.92 23.24
N PHE A 368 -5.72 -7.77 22.81
CA PHE A 368 -5.09 -6.82 21.91
C PHE A 368 -4.87 -5.47 22.60
N GLU A 369 -3.66 -4.95 22.41
CA GLU A 369 -3.26 -3.60 22.78
C GLU A 369 -2.70 -2.89 21.54
N PHE A 370 -2.60 -1.57 21.60
CA PHE A 370 -2.26 -0.73 20.45
C PHE A 370 -1.23 0.32 20.84
N ILE A 371 -0.03 0.26 20.26
CA ILE A 371 1.00 1.29 20.47
C ILE A 371 0.72 2.42 19.48
N PRO A 372 0.48 3.67 19.93
CA PRO A 372 0.34 4.80 19.02
C PRO A 372 1.56 4.92 18.10
N SER A 373 1.32 4.96 16.78
CA SER A 373 2.37 5.02 15.78
C SER A 373 2.18 6.26 14.92
N ASP A 374 3.00 7.30 15.14
CA ASP A 374 3.05 8.44 14.25
C ASP A 374 4.05 8.14 13.11
N MET A 375 3.52 7.76 11.96
CA MET A 375 4.32 7.41 10.79
C MET A 375 4.89 8.65 10.07
N ASP A 376 4.41 9.85 10.41
CA ASP A 376 4.73 11.09 9.71
C ASP A 376 5.60 12.04 10.57
N ALA A 377 5.66 11.84 11.89
CA ALA A 377 6.63 12.48 12.79
C ALA A 377 8.04 11.90 12.64
N ALA A 378 8.70 12.21 11.52
CA ALA A 378 10.13 11.99 11.37
C ALA A 378 10.91 12.81 12.42
N GLY A 379 11.54 12.13 13.39
CA GLY A 379 12.54 12.73 14.28
C GLY A 379 12.16 12.90 15.75
N ARG A 380 10.89 12.77 16.15
CA ARG A 380 10.49 12.73 17.58
C ARG A 380 10.28 11.29 18.06
N ARG A 381 11.33 10.46 18.08
CA ARG A 381 11.29 9.21 18.86
C ARG A 381 11.55 9.52 20.34
N GLY A 382 10.59 10.19 20.97
CA GLY A 382 10.44 10.21 22.42
C GLY A 382 10.06 8.82 22.95
N ALA A 383 10.12 8.62 24.27
CA ALA A 383 9.90 7.34 24.95
C ALA A 383 8.79 6.48 24.31
N ALA A 384 9.02 5.15 24.23
CA ALA A 384 8.07 4.19 23.67
C ALA A 384 6.67 4.46 24.23
N ALA A 385 5.74 4.85 23.34
CA ALA A 385 4.37 5.16 23.75
C ALA A 385 3.76 3.93 24.44
N GLU A 386 3.17 4.13 25.61
CA GLU A 386 2.46 3.08 26.34
C GLU A 386 1.30 2.54 25.46
N PRO A 387 1.17 1.21 25.31
CA PRO A 387 0.05 0.64 24.57
C PRO A 387 -1.29 1.00 25.22
N VAL A 388 -2.26 1.38 24.39
CA VAL A 388 -3.66 1.57 24.79
C VAL A 388 -4.46 0.28 24.59
N ASP A 389 -5.52 0.08 25.37
CA ASP A 389 -6.45 -1.02 25.18
C ASP A 389 -7.38 -0.76 23.99
N ILE A 390 -8.26 -1.72 23.70
CA ILE A 390 -9.26 -1.61 22.63
C ILE A 390 -10.19 -0.39 22.76
N ALA A 391 -10.39 0.16 23.96
CA ALA A 391 -11.26 1.30 24.21
C ALA A 391 -10.52 2.65 24.09
N GLY A 392 -9.19 2.63 24.18
CA GLY A 392 -8.34 3.81 24.03
C GLY A 392 -7.94 4.13 22.58
N VAL A 393 -8.37 3.33 21.60
CA VAL A 393 -8.09 3.62 20.19
C VAL A 393 -9.06 4.66 19.61
N GLU A 394 -8.57 5.49 18.70
CA GLU A 394 -9.35 6.56 18.09
C GLU A 394 -9.42 6.39 16.57
N ALA A 395 -10.58 6.67 15.99
CA ALA A 395 -10.77 6.65 14.54
C ALA A 395 -9.84 7.66 13.86
N GLY A 396 -9.28 7.27 12.71
CA GLY A 396 -8.32 8.05 11.95
C GLY A 396 -6.87 7.86 12.40
N LYS A 397 -6.60 7.40 13.63
CA LYS A 397 -5.23 7.23 14.14
C LYS A 397 -4.62 5.88 13.76
N THR A 398 -3.28 5.85 13.73
CA THR A 398 -2.47 4.68 13.40
C THR A 398 -1.80 4.10 14.62
N TYR A 399 -1.74 2.76 14.67
CA TYR A 399 -1.22 2.01 15.80
C TYR A 399 -0.45 0.77 15.34
N GLU A 400 0.57 0.38 16.09
CA GLU A 400 1.14 -0.96 16.00
C GLU A 400 0.36 -1.93 16.89
N VAL A 401 0.01 -3.10 16.35
CA VAL A 401 -0.77 -4.11 17.07
C VAL A 401 0.11 -4.96 17.99
N VAL A 402 -0.31 -5.06 19.25
CA VAL A 402 0.27 -5.91 20.29
C VAL A 402 -0.76 -6.97 20.67
N ALA A 403 -0.33 -8.22 20.81
CA ALA A 403 -1.22 -9.33 21.15
C ALA A 403 -0.69 -10.15 22.32
N THR A 404 -1.58 -10.48 23.25
CA THR A 404 -1.44 -11.55 24.23
C THR A 404 -2.31 -12.71 23.77
N THR A 405 -1.72 -13.87 23.49
CA THR A 405 -2.41 -14.99 22.83
C THR A 405 -2.57 -16.18 23.78
N PHE A 406 -3.58 -17.01 23.51
CA PHE A 406 -3.76 -18.28 24.22
C PHE A 406 -2.56 -19.24 24.11
N ARG A 407 -1.68 -19.05 23.11
CA ARG A 407 -0.49 -19.87 22.85
C ARG A 407 0.80 -19.31 23.46
N GLY A 408 0.70 -18.55 24.55
CA GLY A 408 1.87 -18.22 25.38
C GLY A 408 2.78 -17.12 24.80
N LEU A 409 2.23 -16.25 23.95
CA LEU A 409 2.86 -14.97 23.60
C LEU A 409 2.17 -13.87 24.41
N TYR A 410 2.91 -13.08 25.18
CA TYR A 410 2.36 -12.05 26.09
C TYR A 410 2.86 -10.67 25.70
N ARG A 411 1.91 -9.74 25.51
CA ARG A 411 2.15 -8.38 25.01
C ARG A 411 3.12 -8.37 23.83
N TYR A 412 2.97 -9.32 22.92
CA TYR A 412 3.86 -9.55 21.79
C TYR A 412 3.54 -8.61 20.64
N ARG A 413 4.54 -7.86 20.17
CA ARG A 413 4.43 -6.99 19.00
C ARG A 413 4.27 -7.82 17.74
N LEU A 414 3.10 -7.74 17.09
CA LEU A 414 2.88 -8.40 15.80
C LEU A 414 3.72 -7.77 14.68
N GLY A 415 4.15 -6.52 14.88
CA GLY A 415 4.85 -5.72 13.87
C GLY A 415 3.93 -5.30 12.72
N ASP A 416 2.62 -5.27 12.94
CA ASP A 416 1.63 -4.78 11.98
C ASP A 416 1.18 -3.38 12.40
N VAL A 417 1.24 -2.42 11.48
CA VAL A 417 0.70 -1.07 11.66
C VAL A 417 -0.66 -1.00 10.99
N VAL A 418 -1.66 -0.56 11.75
CA VAL A 418 -3.06 -0.45 11.33
C VAL A 418 -3.60 0.95 11.59
N LYS A 419 -4.50 1.42 10.72
CA LYS A 419 -5.32 2.61 10.95
C LYS A 419 -6.68 2.17 11.46
N VAL A 420 -7.20 2.81 12.51
CA VAL A 420 -8.57 2.59 12.95
C VAL A 420 -9.51 3.36 12.03
N ALA A 421 -10.20 2.66 11.13
CA ALA A 421 -11.11 3.27 10.17
C ALA A 421 -12.46 3.67 10.80
N GLY A 422 -12.78 3.11 11.97
CA GLY A 422 -14.03 3.30 12.68
C GLY A 422 -14.32 2.09 13.56
N PHE A 423 -15.59 1.83 13.83
CA PHE A 423 -16.02 0.74 14.71
C PHE A 423 -17.16 -0.07 14.08
N HIS A 424 -17.21 -1.36 14.37
CA HIS A 424 -18.35 -2.23 14.13
C HIS A 424 -18.90 -2.63 15.50
N ASN A 425 -20.10 -2.15 15.82
CA ASN A 425 -20.57 -2.08 17.19
C ASN A 425 -19.53 -1.35 18.07
N SER A 426 -18.94 -2.03 19.05
CA SER A 426 -17.85 -1.47 19.88
C SER A 426 -16.45 -1.97 19.49
N SER A 427 -16.34 -2.89 18.53
CA SER A 427 -15.06 -3.45 18.09
C SER A 427 -14.42 -2.59 17.00
N PRO A 428 -13.10 -2.27 17.05
CA PRO A 428 -12.44 -1.48 16.02
C PRO A 428 -12.48 -2.13 14.63
N ARG A 429 -12.68 -1.31 13.60
CA ARG A 429 -12.42 -1.63 12.20
C ARG A 429 -10.98 -1.23 11.87
N LEU A 430 -10.13 -2.21 11.59
CA LEU A 430 -8.72 -2.03 11.31
C LEU A 430 -8.47 -2.03 9.80
N GLN A 431 -7.80 -1.00 9.29
CA GLN A 431 -7.24 -0.96 7.95
C GLN A 431 -5.75 -1.28 8.05
N PHE A 432 -5.27 -2.31 7.35
CA PHE A 432 -3.85 -2.65 7.34
C PHE A 432 -3.06 -1.59 6.57
N VAL A 433 -2.00 -1.05 7.16
CA VAL A 433 -1.14 -0.02 6.54
C VAL A 433 0.16 -0.64 6.05
N THR A 434 1.00 -1.12 6.96
CA THR A 434 2.33 -1.66 6.63
C THR A 434 2.81 -2.59 7.75
N ARG A 435 3.87 -3.37 7.48
CA ARG A 435 4.69 -3.93 8.55
C ARG A 435 5.52 -2.82 9.19
N ALA A 436 5.59 -2.80 10.52
CA ALA A 436 6.47 -1.91 11.27
C ALA A 436 7.93 -2.27 10.95
N PRO A 437 8.83 -1.28 10.80
CA PRO A 437 10.24 -1.55 10.65
C PRO A 437 10.79 -2.21 11.94
N PRO A 438 11.81 -3.08 11.86
CA PRO A 438 12.52 -3.60 13.02
C PRO A 438 12.98 -2.50 13.99
N PRO A 439 13.20 -2.85 15.28
CA PRO A 439 13.71 -1.92 16.27
C PRO A 439 15.03 -1.26 15.84
N PRO A 440 15.26 0.01 16.21
CA PRO A 440 16.36 0.85 15.70
C PRO A 440 17.79 0.39 16.07
N GLN A 441 17.97 -0.75 16.75
CA GLN A 441 19.29 -1.27 17.11
C GLN A 441 20.02 -1.89 15.91
N GLU A 442 19.32 -2.22 14.82
CA GLU A 442 19.94 -2.71 13.59
C GLU A 442 19.79 -1.68 12.46
N HIS A 443 20.84 -0.87 12.27
CA HIS A 443 21.11 -0.10 11.04
C HIS A 443 19.94 0.80 10.60
N GLY A 444 19.77 1.94 11.30
CA GLY A 444 18.76 2.98 11.07
C GLY A 444 18.06 2.88 9.72
N GLU A 445 16.90 2.21 9.73
CA GLU A 445 16.18 1.86 8.52
C GLU A 445 15.65 3.09 7.82
N VAL A 446 16.08 3.27 6.57
CA VAL A 446 15.86 4.48 5.80
C VAL A 446 14.62 4.36 4.90
N LEU A 447 14.26 3.14 4.51
CA LEU A 447 13.16 2.84 3.59
C LEU A 447 12.07 2.05 4.32
N THR A 448 10.81 2.31 4.01
CA THR A 448 9.68 1.50 4.48
C THR A 448 8.98 0.83 3.30
N GLU A 449 8.30 -0.30 3.53
CA GLU A 449 7.55 -0.99 2.47
C GLU A 449 6.48 -0.07 1.86
N ARG A 450 5.78 0.71 2.70
CA ARG A 450 4.79 1.72 2.28
C ARG A 450 5.38 2.70 1.27
N ASP A 451 6.52 3.30 1.62
CA ASP A 451 7.11 4.36 0.80
C ASP A 451 7.66 3.81 -0.53
N VAL A 452 8.23 2.60 -0.52
CA VAL A 452 8.67 1.91 -1.75
C VAL A 452 7.50 1.55 -2.64
N MET A 453 6.37 1.11 -2.07
CA MET A 453 5.14 0.85 -2.83
C MET A 453 4.61 2.13 -3.47
N ALA A 454 4.51 3.23 -2.71
CA ALA A 454 4.07 4.53 -3.22
C ALA A 454 4.97 5.04 -4.36
N ALA A 455 6.30 4.90 -4.20
CA ALA A 455 7.23 5.23 -5.27
C ALA A 455 6.94 4.41 -6.54
N MET A 456 6.64 3.12 -6.42
CA MET A 456 6.36 2.29 -7.60
C MET A 456 5.00 2.55 -8.25
N ASP A 457 4.01 3.02 -7.50
CA ASP A 457 2.76 3.54 -8.08
C ASP A 457 3.05 4.77 -8.95
N THR A 458 3.88 5.70 -8.46
CA THR A 458 4.37 6.84 -9.26
C THR A 458 5.16 6.39 -10.48
N PHE A 459 6.08 5.41 -10.33
CA PHE A 459 6.83 4.86 -11.47
C PHE A 459 5.91 4.25 -12.53
N GLN A 460 4.88 3.50 -12.11
CA GLN A 460 3.90 2.89 -13.00
C GLN A 460 3.06 3.93 -13.74
N LEU A 461 2.70 5.05 -13.10
CA LEU A 461 2.03 6.18 -13.76
C LEU A 461 2.95 6.80 -14.82
N MET A 462 4.20 7.12 -14.47
CA MET A 462 5.18 7.67 -15.41
C MET A 462 5.45 6.73 -16.59
N LEU A 463 5.42 5.41 -16.36
CA LEU A 463 5.58 4.40 -17.42
C LEU A 463 4.38 4.36 -18.38
N LYS A 464 3.18 4.74 -17.92
CA LYS A 464 1.97 4.86 -18.75
C LYS A 464 1.91 6.21 -19.47
N ASP A 465 2.36 7.27 -18.80
CA ASP A 465 2.29 8.67 -19.27
C ASP A 465 3.47 9.07 -20.16
N GLY A 466 4.40 8.16 -20.46
CA GLY A 466 5.56 8.38 -21.36
C GLY A 466 5.15 8.62 -22.83
N VAL A 467 4.43 9.71 -23.08
CA VAL A 467 3.79 10.15 -24.33
C VAL A 467 4.67 11.17 -25.11
N GLU A 468 5.91 11.42 -24.70
CA GLU A 468 6.83 12.20 -25.54
C GLU A 468 7.45 11.34 -26.67
N GLU A 469 7.60 11.96 -27.85
CA GLU A 469 7.95 11.39 -29.18
C GLU A 469 9.19 10.48 -29.24
N SER A 470 9.94 10.31 -28.15
CA SER A 470 11.12 9.44 -28.06
C SER A 470 10.80 7.99 -27.68
N LEU A 471 9.61 7.70 -27.15
CA LEU A 471 9.17 6.33 -26.82
C LEU A 471 7.76 6.08 -27.38
N PRO A 472 7.60 5.59 -28.63
CA PRO A 472 6.30 5.23 -29.16
C PRO A 472 5.59 4.24 -28.22
N ALA A 473 4.36 4.60 -27.85
CA ALA A 473 3.42 3.86 -27.00
C ALA A 473 3.70 2.35 -26.94
N GLY A 474 4.47 1.95 -25.94
CA GLY A 474 4.79 0.55 -25.64
C GLY A 474 4.52 0.34 -24.16
N GLY A 475 3.26 0.04 -23.83
CA GLY A 475 2.75 -0.11 -22.47
C GLY A 475 3.54 -1.12 -21.65
N GLY A 476 4.48 -0.62 -20.86
CA GLY A 476 5.16 -1.38 -19.82
C GLY A 476 4.29 -1.46 -18.57
N GLU A 477 4.20 -2.64 -17.97
CA GLU A 477 3.63 -2.84 -16.64
C GLU A 477 4.76 -3.23 -15.69
N VAL A 478 4.77 -2.65 -14.49
CA VAL A 478 5.61 -3.12 -13.39
C VAL A 478 5.10 -4.50 -12.98
N VAL A 479 5.92 -5.53 -13.23
CA VAL A 479 5.60 -6.93 -12.93
C VAL A 479 5.86 -7.21 -11.45
N GLU A 480 6.99 -6.72 -10.93
CA GLU A 480 7.45 -6.87 -9.56
C GLU A 480 8.58 -5.88 -9.26
N PHE A 481 8.80 -5.56 -7.98
CA PHE A 481 9.90 -4.69 -7.55
C PHE A 481 10.35 -4.98 -6.11
N ALA A 482 11.58 -4.59 -5.80
CA ALA A 482 12.09 -4.56 -4.43
C ALA A 482 13.21 -3.52 -4.28
N ALA A 483 13.30 -2.93 -3.09
CA ALA A 483 14.39 -2.04 -2.71
C ALA A 483 15.45 -2.77 -1.88
N PHE A 484 16.68 -2.28 -1.93
CA PHE A 484 17.76 -2.71 -1.03
C PHE A 484 18.73 -1.55 -0.79
N ILE A 485 19.49 -1.64 0.31
CA ILE A 485 20.54 -0.68 0.64
C ILE A 485 21.88 -1.39 0.63
N ILE A 486 22.86 -0.81 -0.05
CA ILE A 486 24.25 -1.25 -0.02
C ILE A 486 25.03 -0.29 0.86
N ASP A 487 25.63 -0.82 1.93
CA ASP A 487 26.51 -0.04 2.79
C ASP A 487 27.78 0.36 2.04
N GLY A 488 28.26 1.58 2.31
CA GLY A 488 29.56 2.02 1.84
C GLY A 488 30.69 1.26 2.53
N ASP A 489 31.78 1.01 1.80
CA ASP A 489 32.93 0.20 2.21
C ASP A 489 33.86 0.86 3.25
N GLY A 490 33.34 1.73 4.13
CA GLY A 490 34.13 2.40 5.18
C GLY A 490 35.18 3.40 4.66
N GLY A 491 35.32 3.58 3.34
CA GLY A 491 36.27 4.49 2.69
C GLY A 491 35.68 5.84 2.25
N GLY A 492 34.61 6.31 2.91
CA GLY A 492 33.89 7.54 2.51
C GLY A 492 32.79 7.34 1.46
N ARG A 493 32.49 6.10 1.07
CA ARG A 493 31.30 5.77 0.27
C ARG A 493 30.03 5.90 1.13
N ARG A 494 29.03 6.62 0.62
CA ARG A 494 27.70 6.75 1.23
C ARG A 494 26.88 5.47 1.03
N ARG A 495 25.93 5.20 1.92
CA ARG A 495 24.96 4.11 1.74
C ARG A 495 24.16 4.38 0.47
N ARG A 496 23.93 3.38 -0.38
CA ARG A 496 23.15 3.56 -1.62
C ARG A 496 21.84 2.80 -1.52
N ALA A 497 20.73 3.53 -1.66
CA ALA A 497 19.41 2.94 -1.83
C ALA A 497 19.17 2.66 -3.31
N THR A 498 18.76 1.43 -3.63
CA THR A 498 18.43 1.01 -4.99
C THR A 498 17.03 0.40 -5.02
N ILE A 499 16.17 0.80 -5.96
CA ILE A 499 14.91 0.12 -6.27
C ILE A 499 15.10 -0.66 -7.57
N ALA A 500 15.04 -1.99 -7.48
CA ALA A 500 15.05 -2.90 -8.62
C ALA A 500 13.61 -3.14 -9.10
N VAL A 501 13.37 -2.94 -10.40
CA VAL A 501 12.06 -3.00 -11.03
C VAL A 501 12.08 -4.00 -12.18
N GLU A 502 11.21 -5.00 -12.14
CA GLU A 502 10.95 -5.90 -13.27
C GLU A 502 9.72 -5.40 -14.02
N VAL A 503 9.86 -5.23 -15.34
CA VAL A 503 8.79 -4.75 -16.23
C VAL A 503 8.32 -5.87 -17.16
N SER A 504 7.12 -5.70 -17.74
CA SER A 504 6.50 -6.67 -18.65
C SER A 504 7.39 -6.97 -19.87
N LYS A 505 7.31 -8.21 -20.36
CA LYS A 505 8.01 -8.63 -21.58
C LYS A 505 7.52 -7.78 -22.75
N GLY A 506 8.45 -7.16 -23.47
CA GLY A 506 8.14 -6.21 -24.56
C GLY A 506 8.21 -4.73 -24.15
N SER A 507 8.53 -4.42 -22.89
CA SER A 507 8.88 -3.05 -22.50
C SER A 507 10.18 -2.61 -23.17
N ARG A 508 10.19 -1.41 -23.75
CA ARG A 508 11.38 -0.80 -24.38
C ARG A 508 12.52 -0.55 -23.39
N LEU A 509 12.22 -0.49 -22.08
CA LEU A 509 13.24 -0.40 -21.03
C LEU A 509 14.17 -1.64 -20.99
N LEU A 510 13.79 -2.73 -21.67
CA LEU A 510 14.59 -3.94 -21.80
C LEU A 510 15.52 -3.93 -23.03
N ASP A 511 15.34 -2.98 -23.95
CA ASP A 511 16.06 -2.93 -25.23
C ASP A 511 17.39 -2.17 -25.08
N HIS A 512 18.46 -2.91 -24.79
CA HIS A 512 19.79 -2.34 -24.49
C HIS A 512 20.59 -1.91 -25.74
N GLU A 513 20.29 -2.47 -26.91
CA GLU A 513 21.09 -2.26 -28.13
C GLU A 513 20.68 -1.03 -28.96
N SER A 514 19.43 -0.54 -28.80
CA SER A 514 18.85 0.52 -29.64
C SER A 514 18.39 1.76 -28.87
N SER A 515 18.14 1.64 -27.56
CA SER A 515 17.46 2.66 -26.73
C SER A 515 18.07 2.81 -25.33
N GLY A 516 19.34 2.46 -25.16
CA GLY A 516 20.03 2.53 -23.86
C GLY A 516 20.03 3.95 -23.27
N ASP A 517 20.30 4.96 -24.10
CA ASP A 517 20.31 6.37 -23.67
C ASP A 517 18.90 6.87 -23.31
N ASP A 518 17.87 6.50 -24.07
CA ASP A 518 16.47 6.88 -23.80
C ASP A 518 15.94 6.24 -22.52
N SER A 519 16.29 4.97 -22.29
CA SER A 519 15.92 4.24 -21.06
C SER A 519 16.56 4.89 -19.83
N VAL A 520 17.85 5.23 -19.91
CA VAL A 520 18.55 5.93 -18.82
C VAL A 520 17.98 7.34 -18.61
N ALA A 521 17.63 8.06 -19.68
CA ALA A 521 16.99 9.37 -19.59
C ALA A 521 15.61 9.29 -18.91
N PHE A 522 14.80 8.30 -19.26
CA PHE A 522 13.52 8.03 -18.59
C PHE A 522 13.73 7.74 -17.09
N LEU A 523 14.62 6.80 -16.75
CA LEU A 523 14.92 6.48 -15.36
C LEU A 523 15.40 7.71 -14.60
N ARG A 524 16.23 8.56 -15.21
CA ARG A 524 16.69 9.82 -14.60
C ARG A 524 15.53 10.76 -14.26
N ARG A 525 14.54 10.90 -15.15
CA ARG A 525 13.33 11.70 -14.90
C ARG A 525 12.49 11.14 -13.74
N CYS A 526 12.49 9.82 -13.55
CA CYS A 526 11.77 9.18 -12.45
C CYS A 526 12.39 9.45 -11.07
N ILE A 527 13.70 9.67 -10.96
CA ILE A 527 14.38 9.68 -9.65
C ILE A 527 13.79 10.71 -8.68
N THR A 528 13.61 11.96 -9.10
CA THR A 528 13.12 13.02 -8.21
C THR A 528 11.68 12.76 -7.72
N PRO A 529 10.70 12.45 -8.59
CA PRO A 529 9.37 12.02 -8.14
C PRO A 529 9.42 10.85 -7.15
N LEU A 530 10.24 9.84 -7.43
CA LEU A 530 10.37 8.67 -6.56
C LEU A 530 10.98 9.03 -5.19
N GLU A 531 12.03 9.85 -5.16
CA GLU A 531 12.60 10.35 -3.90
C GLU A 531 11.58 11.16 -3.08
N GLY A 532 10.66 11.88 -3.74
CA GLY A 532 9.55 12.59 -3.10
C GLY A 532 8.59 11.66 -2.35
N CYS A 533 8.38 10.44 -2.86
CA CYS A 533 7.56 9.41 -2.22
C CYS A 533 8.26 8.74 -1.02
N LEU A 534 9.58 8.86 -0.90
CA LEU A 534 10.33 8.25 0.19
C LEU A 534 10.17 9.06 1.48
N GLY A 535 9.90 8.37 2.60
CA GLY A 535 9.53 8.99 3.87
C GLY A 535 10.60 9.88 4.50
N GLY A 536 10.25 10.54 5.61
CA GLY A 536 11.12 11.53 6.27
C GLY A 536 12.49 10.99 6.71
N ALA A 537 12.58 9.70 7.07
CA ALA A 537 13.86 9.06 7.40
C ALA A 537 14.83 9.02 6.19
N TYR A 538 14.32 8.77 4.98
CA TYR A 538 15.08 8.85 3.75
C TYR A 538 15.53 10.27 3.46
N ARG A 539 14.61 11.23 3.50
CA ARG A 539 14.92 12.64 3.24
C ARG A 539 15.97 13.19 4.21
N LEU A 540 15.86 12.88 5.50
CA LEU A 540 16.86 13.25 6.51
C LEU A 540 18.21 12.58 6.23
N SER A 541 18.23 11.29 5.90
CA SER A 541 19.47 10.56 5.57
C SER A 541 20.12 11.06 4.28
N ARG A 542 19.32 11.55 3.32
CA ARG A 542 19.81 12.21 2.10
C ARG A 542 20.40 13.59 2.40
N ALA A 543 19.72 14.39 3.22
CA ALA A 543 20.15 15.74 3.61
C ALA A 543 21.42 15.74 4.46
N THR A 544 21.56 14.79 5.38
CA THR A 544 22.77 14.59 6.21
C THR A 544 23.93 13.98 5.43
N GLY A 545 23.69 13.49 4.21
CA GLY A 545 24.71 12.87 3.37
C GLY A 545 25.02 11.41 3.73
N ASP A 546 24.27 10.80 4.64
CA ASP A 546 24.38 9.39 5.00
C ASP A 546 24.03 8.43 3.86
N VAL A 547 23.10 8.87 2.99
CA VAL A 547 22.57 8.11 1.86
C VAL A 547 22.81 8.87 0.55
N ALA A 548 23.33 8.17 -0.45
CA ALA A 548 23.52 8.64 -1.81
C ALA A 548 22.17 8.84 -2.53
N PRO A 549 22.13 9.56 -3.67
CA PRO A 549 20.93 9.63 -4.50
C PRO A 549 20.35 8.27 -4.82
N LEU A 550 19.03 8.20 -4.89
CA LEU A 550 18.31 6.97 -5.25
C LEU A 550 18.83 6.43 -6.58
N GLU A 551 19.09 5.12 -6.62
CA GLU A 551 19.30 4.39 -7.86
C GLU A 551 18.03 3.62 -8.22
N VAL A 552 17.58 3.73 -9.47
CA VAL A 552 16.52 2.89 -10.04
C VAL A 552 17.15 1.96 -11.05
N ALA A 553 16.89 0.66 -10.93
CA ALA A 553 17.47 -0.36 -11.78
C ALA A 553 16.39 -1.26 -12.39
N VAL A 554 16.32 -1.32 -13.72
CA VAL A 554 15.46 -2.26 -14.43
C VAL A 554 16.17 -3.61 -14.50
N VAL A 555 15.48 -4.68 -14.10
CA VAL A 555 16.01 -6.06 -14.13
C VAL A 555 15.36 -6.90 -15.22
N ARG A 556 16.05 -7.96 -15.65
CA ARG A 556 15.55 -8.90 -16.67
C ARG A 556 14.24 -9.57 -16.23
N PRO A 557 13.30 -9.84 -17.14
CA PRO A 557 12.12 -10.64 -16.83
C PRO A 557 12.46 -12.01 -16.24
N GLY A 558 11.69 -12.45 -15.24
CA GLY A 558 11.91 -13.67 -14.46
C GLY A 558 12.98 -13.55 -13.38
N THR A 559 13.44 -12.34 -13.04
CA THR A 559 14.40 -12.13 -11.96
C THR A 559 13.76 -12.39 -10.60
N PHE A 560 12.54 -11.90 -10.39
CA PHE A 560 11.82 -12.15 -9.15
C PHE A 560 11.32 -13.59 -9.02
N ASP A 561 11.19 -14.32 -10.13
CA ASP A 561 10.97 -15.77 -10.11
C ASP A 561 12.19 -16.49 -9.51
N ARG A 562 13.40 -16.17 -9.99
CA ARG A 562 14.66 -16.71 -9.43
C ARG A 562 14.85 -16.30 -7.96
N LEU A 563 14.44 -15.08 -7.59
CA LEU A 563 14.48 -14.62 -6.20
C LEU A 563 13.56 -15.45 -5.30
N THR A 564 12.35 -15.73 -5.77
CA THR A 564 11.36 -16.58 -5.09
C THR A 564 11.89 -18.00 -4.92
N GLU A 565 12.45 -18.59 -5.97
CA GLU A 565 13.07 -19.91 -5.88
C GLU A 565 14.24 -19.95 -4.89
N ALA A 566 15.11 -18.93 -4.90
CA ALA A 566 16.22 -18.82 -3.96
C ALA A 566 15.73 -18.73 -2.52
N ALA A 567 14.67 -17.98 -2.26
CA ALA A 567 14.05 -17.90 -0.93
C ALA A 567 13.41 -19.22 -0.49
N ILE A 568 12.70 -19.91 -1.39
CA ILE A 568 12.09 -21.22 -1.12
C ILE A 568 13.16 -22.26 -0.82
N ARG A 569 14.20 -22.38 -1.67
CA ARG A 569 15.38 -23.23 -1.42
C ARG A 569 16.06 -22.89 -0.10
N GLY A 570 16.11 -21.60 0.26
CA GLY A 570 16.72 -21.12 1.48
C GLY A 570 15.92 -21.38 2.76
N GLY A 571 14.61 -21.67 2.67
CA GLY A 571 13.82 -21.67 3.90
C GLY A 571 12.34 -21.46 3.78
N ALA A 572 11.94 -20.64 2.82
CA ALA A 572 10.63 -20.01 2.84
C ALA A 572 9.54 -20.99 2.38
N PRO A 573 8.42 -21.09 3.10
CA PRO A 573 7.29 -21.88 2.63
C PRO A 573 6.64 -21.24 1.39
N ALA A 574 6.60 -21.96 0.27
CA ALA A 574 6.08 -21.47 -1.01
C ALA A 574 4.66 -20.88 -0.91
N ASN A 575 3.77 -21.52 -0.13
CA ASN A 575 2.38 -21.10 0.04
C ASN A 575 2.20 -19.81 0.86
N GLN A 576 3.24 -19.38 1.58
CA GLN A 576 3.24 -18.15 2.36
C GLN A 576 4.33 -17.17 1.92
N TYR A 577 4.99 -17.46 0.80
CA TYR A 577 5.99 -16.57 0.27
C TYR A 577 5.31 -15.30 -0.26
N LYS A 578 5.71 -14.17 0.31
CA LYS A 578 5.36 -12.83 -0.15
C LYS A 578 6.64 -12.21 -0.70
N PRO A 579 6.67 -11.74 -1.95
CA PRO A 579 7.83 -11.05 -2.48
C PRO A 579 8.21 -9.86 -1.56
N PRO A 580 9.42 -9.84 -0.99
CA PRO A 580 9.82 -8.80 -0.06
C PRO A 580 10.03 -7.47 -0.79
N LYS A 581 9.48 -6.39 -0.26
CA LYS A 581 9.69 -5.05 -0.81
C LYS A 581 10.99 -4.40 -0.38
N ILE A 582 11.59 -4.91 0.70
CA ILE A 582 12.91 -4.53 1.16
C ILE A 582 13.74 -5.81 1.31
N VAL A 583 14.82 -5.93 0.54
CA VAL A 583 15.73 -7.08 0.54
C VAL A 583 16.99 -6.71 1.30
N ARG A 584 17.25 -7.42 2.40
CA ARG A 584 18.44 -7.24 3.24
C ARG A 584 19.51 -8.31 3.00
N HIS A 585 19.11 -9.48 2.54
CA HIS A 585 20.01 -10.62 2.43
C HIS A 585 20.96 -10.49 1.23
N ARG A 586 22.28 -10.50 1.48
CA ARG A 586 23.33 -10.28 0.46
C ARG A 586 23.21 -11.18 -0.77
N GLN A 587 22.89 -12.46 -0.61
CA GLN A 587 22.72 -13.36 -1.75
C GLN A 587 21.52 -12.99 -2.63
N LEU A 588 20.42 -12.50 -2.02
CA LEU A 588 19.23 -12.08 -2.75
C LEU A 588 19.48 -10.74 -3.46
N VAL A 589 20.20 -9.82 -2.81
CA VAL A 589 20.68 -8.57 -3.45
C VAL A 589 21.56 -8.89 -4.67
N HIS A 590 22.46 -9.86 -4.57
CA HIS A 590 23.31 -10.26 -5.70
C HIS A 590 22.51 -10.78 -6.91
N VAL A 591 21.41 -11.52 -6.68
CA VAL A 591 20.50 -11.94 -7.76
C VAL A 591 19.90 -10.74 -8.48
N LEU A 592 19.49 -9.71 -7.74
CA LEU A 592 18.96 -8.46 -8.32
C LEU A 592 20.04 -7.71 -9.12
N GLN A 593 21.21 -7.49 -8.52
CA GLN A 593 22.33 -6.78 -9.15
C GLN A 593 22.84 -7.46 -10.42
N SER A 594 22.99 -8.79 -10.41
CA SER A 594 23.45 -9.55 -11.59
C SER A 594 22.43 -9.62 -12.72
N SER A 595 21.19 -9.19 -12.46
CA SER A 595 20.08 -9.21 -13.42
C SER A 595 19.73 -7.83 -13.96
N VAL A 596 20.47 -6.77 -13.59
CA VAL A 596 20.24 -5.40 -14.08
C VAL A 596 20.46 -5.35 -15.59
N VAL A 597 19.51 -4.73 -16.28
CA VAL A 597 19.58 -4.39 -17.70
C VAL A 597 20.06 -2.95 -17.84
N CYS A 598 19.39 -2.00 -17.19
CA CYS A 598 19.81 -0.61 -17.14
C CYS A 598 19.56 -0.04 -15.73
N SER A 599 20.37 0.91 -15.31
CA SER A 599 20.13 1.66 -14.07
C SER A 599 20.52 3.12 -14.20
N CYS A 600 19.93 3.95 -13.34
CA CYS A 600 20.26 5.36 -13.26
C CYS A 600 20.23 5.84 -11.81
N SER A 601 21.15 6.74 -11.46
CA SER A 601 21.16 7.49 -10.21
C SER A 601 21.35 8.97 -10.52
N SER A 602 20.79 9.86 -9.70
CA SER A 602 21.00 11.31 -9.85
C SER A 602 22.47 11.66 -9.52
N PRO A 603 23.12 12.61 -10.23
CA PRO A 603 24.44 13.08 -9.84
C PRO A 603 24.40 13.63 -8.41
N ALA A 604 25.36 13.25 -7.57
CA ALA A 604 25.44 13.76 -6.21
C ALA A 604 25.63 15.28 -6.24
N ALA A 605 24.81 16.01 -5.48
CA ALA A 605 25.08 17.42 -5.21
C ALA A 605 26.50 17.54 -4.60
N PRO A 606 27.34 18.48 -5.07
CA PRO A 606 28.69 18.64 -4.54
C PRO A 606 28.62 18.84 -3.03
N ALA A 607 29.49 18.13 -2.31
CA ALA A 607 29.53 18.19 -0.85
C ALA A 607 29.69 19.65 -0.41
N HIS A 608 28.74 20.16 0.38
CA HIS A 608 28.90 21.45 1.05
C HIS A 608 29.98 21.31 2.13
N GLY A 609 31.23 21.52 1.70
CA GLY A 609 32.40 21.66 2.55
C GLY A 609 33.06 23.01 2.26
N ALA A 610 33.10 23.85 3.29
CA ALA A 610 33.79 25.13 3.39
C ALA A 610 33.26 26.27 2.49
N ARG A 611 32.69 27.29 3.16
CA ARG A 611 32.51 28.63 2.61
C ARG A 611 33.84 29.16 2.07
N SER A 612 33.86 29.58 0.82
CA SER A 612 34.67 30.71 0.36
C SER A 612 33.88 31.48 -0.69
N GLU A 613 33.78 32.78 -0.47
CA GLU A 613 32.99 33.76 -1.22
C GLU A 613 33.38 33.85 -2.71
N GLY A 614 32.39 34.18 -3.55
CA GLY A 614 32.57 34.92 -4.81
C GLY A 614 32.68 34.09 -6.09
N GLU A 615 31.62 34.10 -6.91
CA GLU A 615 31.59 34.62 -8.29
C GLU A 615 30.48 33.97 -9.12
N ILE A 616 29.58 34.83 -9.61
CA ILE A 616 28.47 34.52 -10.52
C ILE A 616 29.01 34.63 -11.95
N LEU A 617 28.83 33.59 -12.77
CA LEU A 617 29.09 33.64 -14.21
C LEU A 617 27.88 33.11 -14.99
N TRP A 618 27.32 34.02 -15.79
CA TRP A 618 26.18 33.86 -16.70
C TRP A 618 26.47 32.91 -17.86
N LEU A 619 25.43 32.20 -18.34
CA LEU A 619 25.38 31.70 -19.71
C LEU A 619 24.05 32.07 -20.38
N LYS A 620 24.20 32.56 -21.61
CA LYS A 620 23.27 33.33 -22.44
C LYS A 620 22.83 32.48 -23.64
N GLU A 621 21.54 32.57 -23.97
CA GLU A 621 20.80 32.32 -25.22
C GLU A 621 21.45 31.53 -26.39
N MET A 622 20.66 30.64 -26.98
CA MET A 622 20.28 30.67 -28.41
C MET A 622 19.03 29.81 -28.66
N GLY A 623 18.02 30.37 -29.34
CA GLY A 623 16.88 29.64 -29.90
C GLY A 623 17.05 29.39 -31.39
N ASP A 624 16.20 28.51 -31.96
CA ASP A 624 15.43 28.79 -33.18
C ASP A 624 14.30 27.75 -33.37
N GLU A 625 13.18 28.19 -33.94
CA GLU A 625 11.91 27.48 -34.07
C GLU A 625 11.84 26.49 -35.26
N SER A 626 10.89 25.53 -35.15
CA SER A 626 9.85 25.19 -36.15
C SER A 626 9.71 23.69 -36.49
N SER A 627 8.64 23.06 -35.98
CA SER A 627 7.57 22.45 -36.78
C SER A 627 6.57 21.71 -35.89
N SER A 628 5.32 21.73 -36.32
CA SER A 628 4.09 21.57 -35.55
C SER A 628 3.62 20.12 -35.33
N GLY A 629 3.25 19.79 -34.09
CA GLY A 629 2.41 18.64 -33.73
C GLY A 629 1.70 18.91 -32.40
N ALA A 630 0.37 18.77 -32.34
CA ALA A 630 -0.46 19.24 -31.23
C ALA A 630 -0.25 18.48 -29.90
N LEU A 631 -0.08 19.23 -28.80
CA LEU A 631 0.03 18.76 -27.41
C LEU A 631 -1.34 18.29 -26.84
N PRO A 632 -1.40 17.24 -25.98
CA PRO A 632 -2.56 16.94 -25.14
C PRO A 632 -2.62 17.85 -23.91
N LEU A 633 -3.85 18.12 -23.45
CA LEU A 633 -4.24 19.13 -22.45
C LEU A 633 -3.55 18.99 -21.07
N PRO A 634 -3.17 20.11 -20.41
CA PRO A 634 -2.57 20.11 -19.07
C PRO A 634 -3.59 19.77 -17.97
N LEU A 635 -3.09 19.20 -16.87
CA LEU A 635 -3.77 19.09 -15.57
C LEU A 635 -4.20 20.49 -15.07
N PRO A 636 -5.26 20.61 -14.25
CA PRO A 636 -5.81 21.91 -13.87
C PRO A 636 -4.78 22.76 -13.13
N LEU A 637 -4.43 23.91 -13.70
CA LEU A 637 -3.59 24.93 -13.10
C LEU A 637 -4.22 25.46 -11.80
N PRO A 638 -3.42 25.85 -10.79
CA PRO A 638 -3.94 26.57 -9.62
C PRO A 638 -4.53 27.92 -10.08
N LEU A 639 -5.85 28.04 -10.02
CA LEU A 639 -6.56 29.24 -10.45
C LEU A 639 -6.78 30.15 -9.22
N LEU A 640 -6.17 31.34 -9.21
CA LEU A 640 -6.50 32.38 -8.25
C LEU A 640 -7.65 33.23 -8.82
N VAL A 641 -8.69 33.51 -8.04
CA VAL A 641 -9.80 34.36 -8.47
C VAL A 641 -9.83 35.57 -7.56
N HIS A 642 -9.64 36.76 -8.13
CA HIS A 642 -9.77 38.02 -7.42
C HIS A 642 -10.83 38.88 -8.11
N ASP A 643 -11.55 39.68 -7.33
CA ASP A 643 -12.39 40.76 -7.86
C ASP A 643 -11.56 42.05 -7.85
N LEU A 644 -11.12 42.54 -9.01
CA LEU A 644 -10.44 43.84 -9.12
C LEU A 644 -11.43 45.02 -9.17
N GLY A 645 -12.73 44.74 -9.10
CA GLY A 645 -13.79 45.73 -9.22
C GLY A 645 -14.04 46.50 -7.93
N THR A 646 -14.57 47.71 -8.11
CA THR A 646 -14.88 48.62 -7.01
C THR A 646 -16.38 48.59 -6.76
N ARG A 647 -16.83 47.89 -5.73
CA ARG A 647 -18.25 47.79 -5.34
C ARG A 647 -18.43 48.26 -3.89
N SER A 648 -19.58 48.90 -3.64
CA SER A 648 -19.85 49.70 -2.44
C SER A 648 -20.61 48.96 -1.34
N ASP A 649 -20.72 47.63 -1.42
CA ASP A 649 -21.46 46.81 -0.45
C ASP A 649 -20.55 45.86 0.33
N ASP A 650 -20.73 45.91 1.66
CA ASP A 650 -19.85 45.38 2.70
C ASP A 650 -20.02 43.85 2.91
N SER A 651 -19.89 43.08 1.82
CA SER A 651 -20.05 41.63 1.82
C SER A 651 -18.69 40.91 1.80
N GLN A 652 -18.52 39.91 2.68
CA GLN A 652 -17.41 38.95 2.54
C GLN A 652 -17.67 38.15 1.26
N THR A 653 -16.76 38.25 0.30
CA THR A 653 -16.91 37.61 -1.00
C THR A 653 -16.27 36.22 -0.97
N GLN A 654 -17.11 35.19 -0.98
CA GLN A 654 -16.65 33.80 -1.12
C GLN A 654 -16.91 33.34 -2.55
N PHE A 655 -15.88 32.80 -3.20
CA PHE A 655 -15.96 32.26 -4.55
C PHE A 655 -15.90 30.73 -4.51
N SER A 656 -16.85 30.04 -5.15
CA SER A 656 -16.73 28.61 -5.42
C SER A 656 -16.38 28.36 -6.87
N ILE A 657 -15.40 27.50 -7.17
CA ILE A 657 -15.06 27.06 -8.53
C ILE A 657 -15.56 25.63 -8.74
N CYS A 658 -16.31 25.40 -9.83
CA CYS A 658 -16.78 24.07 -10.24
C CYS A 658 -16.36 23.78 -11.68
N ASN A 659 -15.66 22.65 -11.90
CA ASN A 659 -15.17 22.25 -13.22
C ASN A 659 -16.20 21.37 -13.94
N GLN A 660 -16.79 21.84 -15.04
CA GLN A 660 -17.63 21.01 -15.91
C GLN A 660 -16.90 20.74 -17.24
N ALA A 661 -16.35 19.54 -17.39
CA ALA A 661 -15.88 19.04 -18.67
C ALA A 661 -17.06 18.76 -19.61
N LEU A 662 -17.01 19.29 -20.84
CA LEU A 662 -17.98 18.94 -21.88
C LEU A 662 -17.59 17.60 -22.52
N SER A 663 -17.96 16.49 -21.90
CA SER A 663 -18.21 15.23 -22.61
C SER A 663 -19.40 14.53 -21.98
N SER A 664 -20.45 14.33 -22.77
CA SER A 664 -21.59 13.48 -22.43
C SER A 664 -21.10 12.11 -21.96
N ASP A 665 -21.60 11.67 -20.80
CA ASP A 665 -21.57 10.31 -20.25
C ASP A 665 -20.36 9.85 -19.41
N LEU A 666 -19.75 10.72 -18.59
CA LEU A 666 -18.94 10.28 -17.44
C LEU A 666 -19.15 11.21 -16.22
N ASN A 667 -19.79 10.68 -15.17
CA ASN A 667 -19.86 11.31 -13.84
C ASN A 667 -18.48 11.20 -13.17
N LEU A 668 -17.59 12.16 -13.41
CA LEU A 668 -16.45 12.41 -12.53
C LEU A 668 -16.91 13.31 -11.36
N PRO A 669 -16.41 13.10 -10.13
CA PRO A 669 -16.76 13.95 -8.99
C PRO A 669 -16.26 15.38 -9.22
N THR A 670 -17.20 16.32 -9.29
CA THR A 670 -16.92 17.76 -9.33
C THR A 670 -16.31 18.19 -8.00
N ALA A 671 -15.00 18.45 -7.97
CA ALA A 671 -14.38 19.10 -6.83
C ALA A 671 -14.88 20.55 -6.77
N LYS A 672 -15.56 20.90 -5.67
CA LYS A 672 -16.01 22.27 -5.39
C LYS A 672 -15.06 22.84 -4.35
N HIS A 673 -14.29 23.85 -4.71
CA HIS A 673 -13.37 24.55 -3.79
C HIS A 673 -13.94 25.92 -3.48
N ASP A 674 -14.10 26.23 -2.19
CA ASP A 674 -14.63 27.50 -1.70
C ASP A 674 -13.47 28.37 -1.17
N PHE A 675 -13.29 29.57 -1.71
CA PHE A 675 -12.22 30.52 -1.36
C PHE A 675 -12.80 31.76 -0.67
N LEU A 676 -12.23 32.20 0.46
CA LEU A 676 -12.70 33.33 1.26
C LEU A 676 -11.73 34.51 1.11
N LEU A 677 -12.18 35.66 0.57
CA LEU A 677 -11.35 36.86 0.45
C LEU A 677 -11.75 37.89 1.52
N SER A 678 -10.79 38.34 2.33
CA SER A 678 -10.98 39.42 3.32
C SER A 678 -10.25 40.70 2.90
N GLY A 679 -10.97 41.82 2.75
CA GLY A 679 -10.37 43.14 2.56
C GLY A 679 -11.40 44.25 2.27
N ASN A 680 -11.16 45.47 2.76
CA ASN A 680 -12.00 46.66 2.53
C ASN A 680 -11.62 47.39 1.21
N PRO A 681 -12.58 47.90 0.42
CA PRO A 681 -12.32 48.50 -0.89
C PRO A 681 -11.97 50.00 -0.86
N ILE A 682 -11.06 50.45 -1.75
CA ILE A 682 -10.74 51.88 -1.99
C ILE A 682 -10.95 52.22 -3.48
N SER A 683 -12.04 52.96 -3.74
CA SER A 683 -12.37 53.87 -4.87
C SER A 683 -12.36 53.39 -6.33
N SER A 684 -13.14 54.10 -7.16
CA SER A 684 -13.99 53.68 -8.27
C SER A 684 -13.37 53.43 -9.67
N SER A 685 -13.50 52.20 -10.18
CA SER A 685 -13.78 51.88 -11.60
C SER A 685 -14.14 50.38 -11.75
N SER A 686 -15.10 50.08 -12.62
CA SER A 686 -15.76 48.77 -12.74
C SER A 686 -15.08 47.84 -13.75
N ASP A 687 -13.96 47.22 -13.37
CA ASP A 687 -13.33 46.17 -14.18
C ASP A 687 -12.92 44.99 -13.28
N CYS A 688 -13.65 43.88 -13.40
CA CYS A 688 -13.42 42.66 -12.64
C CYS A 688 -12.45 41.75 -13.43
N ALA A 689 -11.31 41.35 -12.86
CA ALA A 689 -10.35 40.48 -13.54
C ALA A 689 -9.75 39.39 -12.63
N VAL A 690 -9.56 38.20 -13.20
CA VAL A 690 -9.04 36.99 -12.55
C VAL A 690 -7.52 36.93 -12.74
N LEU A 691 -6.76 36.63 -11.69
CA LEU A 691 -5.30 36.49 -11.74
C LEU A 691 -4.95 35.00 -11.80
N VAL A 692 -4.32 34.53 -12.86
CA VAL A 692 -3.86 33.13 -12.94
C VAL A 692 -2.36 33.11 -12.71
N LEU A 693 -1.92 32.29 -11.74
CA LEU A 693 -0.51 32.13 -11.40
C LEU A 693 -0.05 30.75 -11.88
N ASP A 694 0.86 30.73 -12.84
CA ASP A 694 1.58 29.51 -13.21
C ASP A 694 2.78 29.35 -12.25
N LEU A 695 2.87 28.20 -11.57
CA LEU A 695 3.96 27.92 -10.64
C LEU A 695 5.18 27.31 -11.33
N ASP A 696 5.01 26.83 -12.56
CA ASP A 696 6.09 26.28 -13.38
C ASP A 696 6.76 27.37 -14.23
N ASN A 697 6.12 28.53 -14.40
CA ASN A 697 6.65 29.71 -15.10
C ASN A 697 6.17 31.01 -14.41
N PRO A 698 7.06 31.90 -13.89
CA PRO A 698 6.69 33.02 -13.00
C PRO A 698 5.92 34.18 -13.68
N GLU A 699 5.23 33.95 -14.78
CA GLU A 699 4.38 34.96 -15.43
C GLU A 699 2.95 34.92 -14.87
N MET A 700 2.57 35.99 -14.18
CA MET A 700 1.21 36.18 -13.67
C MET A 700 0.32 36.80 -14.76
N GLN A 701 -0.81 36.16 -15.08
CA GLN A 701 -1.72 36.57 -16.14
C GLN A 701 -3.04 37.13 -15.60
N VAL A 702 -3.54 38.22 -16.17
CA VAL A 702 -4.83 38.84 -15.81
C VAL A 702 -5.89 38.57 -16.88
N CYS A 703 -7.04 38.04 -16.48
CA CYS A 703 -8.17 37.73 -17.37
C CYS A 703 -9.40 38.58 -17.04
N LYS A 704 -9.84 39.46 -17.96
CA LYS A 704 -11.06 40.27 -17.81
C LYS A 704 -12.34 39.43 -17.94
N ILE A 705 -13.30 39.63 -17.03
CA ILE A 705 -14.59 38.92 -17.07
C ILE A 705 -15.54 39.59 -18.09
N GLY A 706 -15.88 38.90 -19.19
CA GLY A 706 -16.96 39.29 -20.12
C GLY A 706 -16.61 39.65 -21.57
N GLY A 707 -15.40 39.35 -22.08
CA GLY A 707 -15.04 39.54 -23.50
C GLY A 707 -15.79 38.61 -24.47
N SER A 708 -15.59 38.75 -25.79
CA SER A 708 -16.36 38.03 -26.83
C SER A 708 -15.67 36.80 -27.45
N GLU A 709 -14.54 36.31 -26.95
CA GLU A 709 -13.78 35.21 -27.58
C GLU A 709 -13.32 34.15 -26.57
N TRP A 710 -14.01 32.99 -26.49
CA TRP A 710 -13.73 31.97 -25.46
C TRP A 710 -14.11 30.54 -25.88
N ASP A 711 -13.20 29.54 -25.75
CA ASP A 711 -13.54 28.10 -25.90
C ASP A 711 -12.50 27.13 -25.28
N SER A 712 -12.75 26.49 -24.11
CA SER A 712 -12.60 25.01 -23.85
C SER A 712 -12.96 24.53 -22.42
N PHE A 713 -12.68 25.26 -21.34
CA PHE A 713 -12.99 24.83 -19.96
C PHE A 713 -14.04 25.71 -19.29
N ARG A 714 -15.16 25.18 -18.76
CA ARG A 714 -16.16 25.98 -18.04
C ARG A 714 -15.90 25.97 -16.54
N TYR A 715 -15.67 27.15 -15.98
CA TYR A 715 -15.63 27.42 -14.55
C TYR A 715 -16.89 28.20 -14.16
N GLU A 716 -17.66 27.64 -13.23
CA GLU A 716 -18.75 28.36 -12.58
C GLU A 716 -18.18 29.10 -11.37
N LEU A 717 -18.29 30.43 -11.37
CA LEU A 717 -17.90 31.30 -10.26
C LEU A 717 -19.17 31.77 -9.57
N SER A 718 -19.44 31.22 -8.39
CA SER A 718 -20.57 31.63 -7.54
C SER A 718 -20.07 32.55 -6.44
N MET A 719 -20.66 33.75 -6.37
CA MET A 719 -20.45 34.69 -5.28
C MET A 719 -21.51 34.45 -4.20
N LEU A 720 -21.06 34.19 -2.97
CA LEU A 720 -21.95 33.95 -1.83
C LEU A 720 -21.99 35.18 -0.94
N GLY A 721 -23.20 35.59 -0.52
CA GLY A 721 -23.36 36.59 0.54
C GLY A 721 -23.20 35.98 1.94
N LYS A 722 -23.18 36.82 2.99
CA LYS A 722 -22.98 36.44 4.41
C LYS A 722 -23.86 35.29 4.96
N ASN A 723 -24.91 34.90 4.23
CA ASN A 723 -25.85 33.82 4.62
C ASN A 723 -25.71 32.57 3.72
N ASN A 724 -24.60 32.41 2.99
CA ASN A 724 -24.39 31.38 1.96
C ASN A 724 -25.47 31.35 0.85
N LYS A 725 -26.15 32.48 0.62
CA LYS A 725 -27.03 32.64 -0.53
C LYS A 725 -26.23 33.16 -1.72
N THR A 726 -26.36 32.50 -2.86
CA THR A 726 -25.74 32.92 -4.12
C THR A 726 -26.29 34.28 -4.54
N LEU A 727 -25.41 35.28 -4.58
CA LEU A 727 -25.71 36.65 -4.98
C LEU A 727 -25.57 36.83 -6.48
N GLU A 728 -24.52 36.25 -7.08
CA GLU A 728 -24.23 36.34 -8.50
C GLU A 728 -23.54 35.04 -8.96
N VAL A 729 -23.89 34.55 -10.15
CA VAL A 729 -23.21 33.42 -10.80
C VAL A 729 -22.66 33.91 -12.12
N ARG A 730 -21.36 33.73 -12.35
CA ARG A 730 -20.72 34.02 -13.63
C ARG A 730 -20.04 32.78 -14.18
N MET A 731 -20.11 32.63 -15.50
CA MET A 731 -19.46 31.54 -16.22
C MET A 731 -18.17 32.07 -16.84
N ALA A 732 -17.03 31.51 -16.47
CA ALA A 732 -15.76 31.77 -17.14
C ALA A 732 -15.43 30.57 -18.05
N LYS A 733 -14.94 30.82 -19.27
CA LYS A 733 -14.54 29.76 -20.19
C LYS A 733 -13.10 29.88 -20.63
N LEU A 734 -12.15 29.19 -20.00
CA LEU A 734 -10.72 29.32 -20.36
C LEU A 734 -10.44 28.67 -21.72
N ARG A 735 -9.68 29.34 -22.60
CA ARG A 735 -9.26 28.81 -23.90
C ARG A 735 -7.88 28.15 -23.75
N ALA A 736 -7.76 26.87 -24.12
CA ALA A 736 -6.52 26.10 -24.07
C ALA A 736 -5.37 26.67 -24.94
N SER A 737 -5.68 27.61 -25.84
CA SER A 737 -4.69 28.24 -26.73
C SER A 737 -4.03 29.51 -26.18
N LEU A 738 -4.15 29.81 -24.88
CA LEU A 738 -3.48 30.95 -24.24
C LEU A 738 -2.19 30.58 -23.47
N LEU A 739 -1.79 29.31 -23.49
CA LEU A 739 -0.53 28.85 -22.90
C LEU A 739 0.68 29.02 -23.83
N LEU A 740 0.68 30.01 -24.74
CA LEU A 740 1.81 30.71 -25.40
C LEU A 740 1.27 31.61 -26.55
N PRO A 741 1.91 32.76 -26.90
CA PRO A 741 1.43 34.11 -26.56
C PRO A 741 0.72 34.86 -27.69
N ALA A 742 -0.13 35.83 -27.33
CA ALA A 742 -0.40 37.00 -28.18
C ALA A 742 -0.93 38.24 -27.43
N SER A 743 -1.43 38.11 -26.19
CA SER A 743 -1.91 39.29 -25.44
C SER A 743 -2.08 39.07 -23.93
N GLY A 744 -1.18 38.30 -23.30
CA GLY A 744 -1.02 38.35 -21.85
C GLY A 744 -0.21 39.60 -21.48
N CYS A 745 -0.77 40.51 -20.68
CA CYS A 745 0.04 41.55 -20.05
C CYS A 745 0.76 40.94 -18.84
N LYS A 746 2.09 40.97 -18.85
CA LYS A 746 2.90 40.73 -17.67
C LYS A 746 2.54 41.80 -16.62
N VAL A 747 2.24 41.38 -15.40
CA VAL A 747 1.97 42.30 -14.28
C VAL A 747 3.27 42.49 -13.51
N ASP A 748 3.95 43.58 -13.80
CA ASP A 748 5.20 43.96 -13.13
C ASP A 748 4.96 44.84 -11.88
N GLU A 749 3.74 45.37 -11.72
CA GLU A 749 3.39 46.29 -10.64
C GLU A 749 1.95 46.07 -10.13
N ILE A 750 1.80 45.70 -8.85
CA ILE A 750 0.50 45.64 -8.12
C ILE A 750 0.35 46.78 -7.09
N GLY A 751 1.30 47.72 -7.07
CA GLY A 751 1.31 48.87 -6.18
C GLY A 751 1.48 48.50 -4.70
N ASP A 752 0.83 49.24 -3.81
CA ASP A 752 0.90 49.08 -2.36
C ASP A 752 0.06 47.90 -1.83
N ARG A 753 -0.19 46.88 -2.65
CA ARG A 753 -0.97 45.70 -2.25
C ARG A 753 -0.08 44.48 -2.08
N VAL A 754 -0.45 43.64 -1.12
CA VAL A 754 0.18 42.37 -0.80
C VAL A 754 -0.85 41.26 -0.86
N PHE A 755 -0.46 40.13 -1.46
CA PHE A 755 -1.26 38.90 -1.46
C PHE A 755 -0.66 37.88 -0.51
N LEU A 756 -1.47 37.32 0.39
CA LEU A 756 -1.12 36.19 1.24
C LEU A 756 -1.78 34.93 0.68
N LEU A 757 -0.97 33.91 0.42
CA LEU A 757 -1.43 32.62 -0.09
C LEU A 757 -0.93 31.51 0.85
N GLY A 758 -1.73 30.46 1.04
CA GLY A 758 -1.28 29.32 1.85
C GLY A 758 -2.02 28.02 1.60
N GLY A 759 -1.37 26.91 1.96
CA GLY A 759 -1.85 25.54 1.77
C GLY A 759 -0.99 24.49 2.47
N ASP A 760 -1.54 23.28 2.58
CA ASP A 760 -0.90 22.13 3.26
C ASP A 760 0.12 21.40 2.37
N PHE A 761 0.17 21.73 1.07
CA PHE A 761 1.05 21.12 0.06
C PHE A 761 1.55 22.15 -0.95
N ILE A 762 2.79 22.00 -1.40
CA ILE A 762 3.38 22.82 -2.47
C ILE A 762 2.58 22.59 -3.76
N GLY A 763 2.02 23.67 -4.34
CA GLY A 763 1.22 23.62 -5.56
C GLY A 763 -0.30 23.60 -5.37
N ALA A 764 -0.79 23.54 -4.14
CA ALA A 764 -2.21 23.61 -3.82
C ALA A 764 -2.47 24.71 -2.78
N SER A 765 -2.89 25.91 -3.24
CA SER A 765 -3.32 26.98 -2.32
C SER A 765 -4.76 26.71 -1.89
N ASN A 766 -4.97 26.49 -0.59
CA ASN A 766 -6.30 26.23 -0.03
C ASN A 766 -6.99 27.51 0.46
N PHE A 767 -6.27 28.63 0.55
CA PHE A 767 -6.82 29.95 0.86
C PHE A 767 -5.96 31.07 0.25
N GLY A 768 -6.52 32.29 0.17
CA GLY A 768 -5.82 33.49 -0.27
C GLY A 768 -6.47 34.76 0.29
N ALA A 769 -5.67 35.74 0.69
CA ALA A 769 -6.11 37.04 1.22
C ALA A 769 -5.27 38.18 0.62
N SER A 770 -5.74 39.44 0.71
CA SER A 770 -4.93 40.60 0.32
C SER A 770 -5.11 41.77 1.29
N CYS A 771 -4.05 42.58 1.45
CA CYS A 771 -4.07 43.78 2.28
C CYS A 771 -3.19 44.89 1.68
N SER A 772 -3.29 46.10 2.25
CA SER A 772 -2.35 47.21 2.00
C SER A 772 -1.01 46.91 2.65
N ALA A 773 0.09 47.07 1.90
CA ALA A 773 1.44 46.79 2.35
C ALA A 773 1.90 47.85 3.36
N SER A 774 1.71 49.14 3.02
CA SER A 774 2.10 50.27 3.86
C SER A 774 1.39 50.30 5.21
N ASP A 775 0.11 49.91 5.26
CA ASP A 775 -0.68 49.86 6.50
C ASP A 775 -0.19 48.79 7.48
N HIS A 776 0.55 47.79 6.98
CA HIS A 776 0.99 46.62 7.75
C HIS A 776 2.52 46.46 7.78
N GLY A 777 3.28 47.46 7.31
CA GLY A 777 4.75 47.44 7.30
C GLY A 777 5.35 46.36 6.41
N LEU A 778 4.63 45.92 5.38
CA LEU A 778 5.07 44.93 4.40
C LEU A 778 5.68 45.61 3.17
N SER A 779 6.54 44.90 2.45
CA SER A 779 7.00 45.36 1.13
C SER A 779 5.87 45.26 0.12
N GLY A 780 5.53 46.39 -0.50
CA GLY A 780 4.60 46.47 -1.62
C GLY A 780 5.14 45.77 -2.87
N ASN A 781 4.27 45.60 -3.86
CA ASN A 781 4.58 44.90 -5.10
C ASN A 781 5.06 43.44 -4.94
N CYS A 782 4.62 42.77 -3.86
CA CYS A 782 5.10 41.43 -3.49
C CYS A 782 3.94 40.44 -3.23
N ILE A 783 4.16 39.16 -3.56
CA ILE A 783 3.29 38.03 -3.19
C ILE A 783 3.96 37.24 -2.08
N TYR A 784 3.23 37.02 -0.99
CA TYR A 784 3.67 36.33 0.21
C TYR A 784 2.99 34.98 0.29
N PHE A 785 3.77 33.91 0.25
CA PHE A 785 3.28 32.54 0.20
C PHE A 785 3.74 31.78 1.44
N VAL A 786 2.80 31.38 2.29
CA VAL A 786 3.03 30.64 3.52
C VAL A 786 2.81 29.15 3.28
N ASN A 787 3.88 28.37 3.35
CA ASN A 787 3.85 26.92 3.36
C ASN A 787 3.89 26.39 4.80
N ASN A 788 2.86 25.66 5.20
CA ASN A 788 2.84 24.91 6.46
C ASN A 788 3.43 23.52 6.22
N ILE A 789 4.71 23.34 6.53
CA ILE A 789 5.37 22.03 6.39
C ILE A 789 5.23 21.22 7.70
N ALA A 790 4.95 21.86 8.84
CA ALA A 790 4.59 21.22 10.10
C ALA A 790 3.90 22.22 11.06
N ALA A 791 3.22 21.72 12.11
CA ALA A 791 2.47 22.53 13.09
C ALA A 791 3.30 23.57 13.88
N GLU A 792 4.63 23.58 13.75
CA GLU A 792 5.53 24.50 14.47
C GLU A 792 6.53 25.25 13.56
N GLU A 793 6.52 25.07 12.23
CA GLU A 793 7.40 25.79 11.30
C GLU A 793 6.66 26.27 10.04
N ASN A 794 6.57 27.60 9.88
CA ASN A 794 5.96 28.25 8.73
C ASN A 794 7.06 28.81 7.82
N PHE A 795 7.07 28.39 6.54
CA PHE A 795 7.97 28.96 5.53
C PHE A 795 7.23 30.05 4.76
N LEU A 796 7.73 31.29 4.82
CA LEU A 796 7.21 32.42 4.07
C LEU A 796 8.11 32.65 2.84
N ASN A 797 7.59 32.39 1.65
CA ASN A 797 8.23 32.76 0.40
C ASN A 797 7.71 34.14 -0.04
N VAL A 798 8.61 35.05 -0.40
CA VAL A 798 8.25 36.38 -0.90
C VAL A 798 8.67 36.47 -2.36
N ILE A 799 7.70 36.77 -3.23
CA ILE A 799 7.91 36.98 -4.65
C ILE A 799 7.76 38.47 -4.90
N ASP A 800 8.87 39.18 -5.10
CA ASP A 800 8.88 40.56 -5.57
C ASP A 800 8.60 40.52 -7.08
N LEU A 801 7.55 41.19 -7.54
CA LEU A 801 7.10 41.09 -8.94
C LEU A 801 8.03 41.81 -9.93
N GLU A 802 8.90 42.71 -9.46
CA GLU A 802 9.93 43.34 -10.27
C GLU A 802 11.22 42.49 -10.30
N LYS A 803 11.58 41.83 -9.19
CA LYS A 803 12.89 41.18 -9.01
C LYS A 803 12.88 39.66 -9.07
N GLY A 804 11.71 39.03 -9.05
CA GLY A 804 11.54 37.58 -9.02
C GLY A 804 11.49 36.99 -7.60
N THR A 805 11.51 35.65 -7.51
CA THR A 805 11.37 34.92 -6.24
C THR A 805 12.64 34.99 -5.39
N GLU A 806 12.54 35.52 -4.18
CA GLU A 806 13.57 35.37 -3.15
C GLU A 806 13.09 34.39 -2.06
N CYS A 807 13.75 33.24 -1.94
CA CYS A 807 13.61 32.38 -0.76
C CYS A 807 14.42 32.99 0.39
N SER A 808 13.82 33.89 1.17
CA SER A 808 14.45 34.40 2.38
C SER A 808 14.34 33.36 3.51
N GLY A 809 15.33 32.47 3.57
CA GLY A 809 15.54 31.69 4.78
C GLY A 809 16.11 32.58 5.88
N LEU A 810 15.25 33.17 6.73
CA LEU A 810 15.45 33.43 8.18
C LEU A 810 14.46 34.46 8.78
N SER A 811 13.80 34.06 9.87
CA SER A 811 13.50 34.83 11.09
C SER A 811 12.80 36.21 11.05
N ASP A 812 11.99 36.56 10.05
CA ASP A 812 11.13 37.75 10.18
C ASP A 812 9.77 37.39 10.82
N THR A 813 9.81 37.09 12.12
CA THR A 813 8.64 36.73 12.92
C THR A 813 7.56 37.82 12.90
N ALA A 814 7.89 39.07 12.61
CA ALA A 814 6.93 40.17 12.59
C ALA A 814 6.00 40.09 11.36
N ALA A 815 6.55 39.91 10.16
CA ALA A 815 5.75 39.78 8.93
C ALA A 815 4.85 38.54 8.96
N ALA A 816 5.38 37.38 9.37
CA ALA A 816 4.60 36.15 9.49
C ALA A 816 3.48 36.26 10.55
N THR A 817 3.74 36.91 11.70
CA THR A 817 2.73 37.11 12.74
C THR A 817 1.64 38.10 12.30
N THR A 818 2.02 39.20 11.64
CA THR A 818 1.06 40.16 11.06
C THR A 818 0.18 39.50 9.99
N LEU A 819 0.76 38.67 9.12
CA LEU A 819 0.04 37.95 8.07
C LEU A 819 -0.90 36.87 8.63
N LEU A 820 -0.50 36.14 9.67
CA LEU A 820 -1.36 35.17 10.36
C LEU A 820 -2.50 35.84 11.12
N ALA A 821 -2.28 37.03 11.69
CA ALA A 821 -3.32 37.82 12.37
C ALA A 821 -4.37 38.39 11.39
N ILE A 822 -4.02 38.61 10.12
CA ILE A 822 -4.96 39.07 9.07
C ILE A 822 -5.91 37.94 8.64
N ASN A 823 -5.50 36.67 8.75
CA ASN A 823 -6.30 35.51 8.31
C ASN A 823 -7.19 34.89 9.42
N HIS A 824 -6.96 35.26 10.68
CA HIS A 824 -7.79 34.86 11.82
C HIS A 824 -8.45 36.08 12.49
N PRO A 825 -9.72 36.39 12.22
CA PRO A 825 -10.51 37.30 13.05
C PRO A 825 -10.89 36.69 14.40
#